data_AF-A0ABD3FTQ7-F1
#
_entry.id   AF-A0ABD3FTQ7-F1
#
_cell.length_a   1.000
_cell.length_b   1.000
_cell.length_c   1.000
_cell.angle_alpha   90.00
_cell.angle_beta   90.00
_cell.angle_gamma   90.00
#
_symmetry.space_group_name_H-M   'P 1'
#
loop_
_entity.id
_entity.type
_entity.pdbx_description
1 polymer ?
#
loop_
_entity_poly.entity_id
_entity_poly.type
_entity_poly.pdbx_seq_one_letter_code
_entity_poly.pdbx_strand_id
1 'polypeptide(L)'
;MALPDAAEARRISAQLAALEQQRAQGRLPHEDAPLRLYRVRTGGFVRVLDQHTEPISQSMLEAIDAFIRTKEESGELEEKSLADVEQEEMREISDDGAAAAGQVNAEQQKADEKDSTLITGGGEVAIPASSVAEDDVKVTQPSVPAGVRIESPWKAPTAVKTPQELLARNERASDWLGKQSVVEDRAAPARTQDNMQGNGYPLVETETEPSKLVDHPTLYEQWPPQLEERRKMWFVPRNSGRKTSAIGAKHQPVVYWMHNTLRVMQGNFGLEAAILLSRRLAAPLVIVCLVPSSIIYPVCHSTTASDAYARFSFVELYQQFSHTGVPFYGITAKEDGVVASLKVDQSFGLKPNPLYELLDALEPHAVVTDAMFDTPSRNDLVCLARYLELNQSSCSWSLLSMDSTTCCPVYQLSKKLQGSFDRGAAFASEEQFGAEYASFSQPRHGTYVFSPLPRDGARDAAVSQRRSEMLYPVLQRLHLEEVNWQVVKAENSQSSSQMRRFSEGEGLQKLSQLLSGSDSQPAIQAELRGGGVLSLLPFIRHGTLFAGYVLRRIAEAIASCPAPTTPQERKALAMRKVMRSRATNHLGKERDYVLYLALWSAAREESSDPSGPIQPDIALLSTSEIIASLSMSVPRTSFLETYQKVLPAWAFSAARIEELSNRQMPGAALYDPYELESARTKDPYWNEIQKFLVEQQYLHPLLLVYWAYRLLTWSVSSRAAIATIDSLLCQCAIGAQSSPDAAFIIWKQLFRLGSSNSNANSATNGTKTPSLENLQQFQRVLENEIAAQPKLQLRP
;
A
#
# COMPACT_ATOMS: atom_id res chain seq x y z
N MET A 1 -30.47 -12.17 23.77
CA MET A 1 -30.09 -11.49 25.02
C MET A 1 -30.99 -10.27 25.17
N ALA A 2 -31.50 -10.03 26.38
CA ALA A 2 -32.44 -8.95 26.68
C ALA A 2 -31.84 -7.57 26.35
N LEU A 3 -32.70 -6.65 25.96
CA LEU A 3 -32.37 -5.24 25.68
C LEU A 3 -31.68 -4.60 26.90
N PRO A 4 -30.67 -3.73 26.71
CA PRO A 4 -30.15 -2.92 27.81
C PRO A 4 -31.21 -1.92 28.29
N ASP A 5 -31.21 -1.67 29.60
CA ASP A 5 -32.17 -0.83 30.31
C ASP A 5 -32.12 0.62 29.78
N ALA A 6 -33.29 1.23 29.54
CA ALA A 6 -33.43 2.60 29.10
C ALA A 6 -32.78 3.61 30.07
N ALA A 7 -32.60 3.22 31.34
CA ALA A 7 -31.86 3.99 32.32
C ALA A 7 -30.36 4.11 31.97
N GLU A 8 -29.77 3.08 31.37
CA GLU A 8 -28.34 3.02 31.07
C GLU A 8 -27.99 3.86 29.83
N ALA A 9 -28.85 3.85 28.81
CA ALA A 9 -28.73 4.74 27.66
C ALA A 9 -28.83 6.23 28.05
N ARG A 10 -29.75 6.57 28.97
CA ARG A 10 -29.86 7.94 29.51
C ARG A 10 -28.64 8.34 30.32
N ARG A 11 -28.04 7.41 31.08
CA ARG A 11 -26.83 7.65 31.87
C ARG A 11 -25.63 7.97 30.97
N ILE A 12 -25.46 7.23 29.87
CA ILE A 12 -24.38 7.47 28.89
C ILE A 12 -24.56 8.81 28.20
N SER A 13 -25.79 9.15 27.78
CA SER A 13 -26.09 10.44 27.14
C SER A 13 -25.82 11.63 28.06
N ALA A 14 -26.19 11.53 29.35
CA ALA A 14 -25.89 12.56 30.33
C ALA A 14 -24.38 12.70 30.61
N GLN A 15 -23.63 11.60 30.62
CA GLN A 15 -22.18 11.63 30.77
C GLN A 15 -21.48 12.27 29.57
N LEU A 16 -21.93 12.00 28.34
CA LEU A 16 -21.38 12.61 27.13
C LEU A 16 -21.61 14.13 27.11
N ALA A 17 -22.82 14.59 27.47
CA ALA A 17 -23.13 16.03 27.53
C ALA A 17 -22.31 16.77 28.61
N ALA A 18 -22.12 16.15 29.79
CA ALA A 18 -21.28 16.70 30.84
C ALA A 18 -19.80 16.79 30.43
N LEU A 19 -19.29 15.82 29.66
CA LEU A 19 -17.91 15.79 29.17
C LEU A 19 -17.66 16.82 28.06
N GLU A 20 -18.63 17.09 27.20
CA GLU A 20 -18.56 18.18 26.21
C GLU A 20 -18.51 19.54 26.90
N GLN A 21 -19.28 19.72 27.96
CA GLN A 21 -19.28 20.95 28.76
C GLN A 21 -17.96 21.14 29.51
N GLN A 22 -17.37 20.05 30.05
CA GLN A 22 -16.06 20.07 30.70
C GLN A 22 -14.90 20.32 29.72
N ARG A 23 -15.00 19.82 28.49
CA ARG A 23 -14.05 20.11 27.40
C ARG A 23 -14.09 21.57 26.98
N ALA A 24 -15.29 22.14 26.84
CA ALA A 24 -15.46 23.56 26.50
C ALA A 24 -14.89 24.50 27.59
N GLN A 25 -14.80 24.01 28.83
CA GLN A 25 -14.26 24.75 29.97
C GLN A 25 -12.77 24.45 30.26
N GLY A 26 -12.10 23.61 29.46
CA GLY A 26 -10.68 23.28 29.62
C GLY A 26 -10.34 22.53 30.92
N ARG A 27 -11.30 21.82 31.52
CA ARG A 27 -11.16 21.11 32.81
C ARG A 27 -11.30 19.59 32.68
N LEU A 28 -10.65 18.98 31.68
CA LEU A 28 -10.59 17.52 31.60
C LEU A 28 -9.34 17.00 32.33
N PRO A 29 -9.48 16.04 33.27
CA PRO A 29 -8.33 15.46 33.97
C PRO A 29 -7.48 14.52 33.10
N HIS A 30 -7.96 14.13 31.91
CA HIS A 30 -7.24 13.26 30.97
C HIS A 30 -7.46 13.74 29.51
N GLU A 31 -6.49 14.43 28.93
CA GLU A 31 -6.56 14.91 27.52
C GLU A 31 -6.41 13.78 26.48
N ASP A 32 -5.90 12.59 26.88
CA ASP A 32 -5.44 11.52 25.98
C ASP A 32 -6.42 10.35 25.72
N ALA A 33 -7.68 10.43 26.17
CA ALA A 33 -8.64 9.33 25.97
C ALA A 33 -9.15 9.27 24.51
N PRO A 34 -9.06 8.12 23.80
CA PRO A 34 -9.42 8.04 22.38
C PRO A 34 -10.93 8.15 22.16
N LEU A 35 -11.32 9.02 21.24
CA LEU A 35 -12.69 9.12 20.72
C LEU A 35 -12.90 8.10 19.62
N ARG A 36 -13.93 7.25 19.75
CA ARG A 36 -14.33 6.33 18.70
C ARG A 36 -15.55 6.88 17.97
N LEU A 37 -15.43 6.93 16.64
CA LEU A 37 -16.48 7.35 15.73
C LEU A 37 -17.11 6.11 15.12
N TYR A 38 -18.41 5.93 15.37
CA TYR A 38 -19.18 4.85 14.78
C TYR A 38 -20.07 5.41 13.67
N ARG A 39 -19.94 4.85 12.46
CA ARG A 39 -20.79 5.20 11.34
C ARG A 39 -22.14 4.53 11.51
N VAL A 40 -23.20 5.33 11.44
CA VAL A 40 -24.58 4.85 11.51
C VAL A 40 -25.07 4.56 10.09
N ARG A 41 -25.97 3.58 9.93
CA ARG A 41 -26.44 3.13 8.61
C ARG A 41 -27.11 4.23 7.79
N THR A 42 -27.65 5.25 8.45
CA THR A 42 -28.29 6.45 7.87
C THR A 42 -27.30 7.48 7.31
N GLY A 43 -25.98 7.22 7.41
CA GLY A 43 -24.95 8.08 6.82
C GLY A 43 -24.35 9.11 7.78
N GLY A 44 -24.85 9.21 9.02
CA GLY A 44 -24.28 10.04 10.10
C GLY A 44 -23.21 9.33 10.93
N PHE A 45 -22.58 10.06 11.87
CA PHE A 45 -21.59 9.52 12.80
C PHE A 45 -21.97 9.81 14.25
N VAL A 46 -21.77 8.81 15.11
CA VAL A 46 -21.92 8.94 16.57
C VAL A 46 -20.53 8.94 17.20
N ARG A 47 -20.27 9.96 18.03
CA ARG A 47 -19.03 10.12 18.79
C ARG A 47 -19.24 9.52 20.18
N VAL A 48 -18.43 8.53 20.55
CA VAL A 48 -18.47 7.94 21.88
C VAL A 48 -17.10 8.05 22.53
N LEU A 49 -17.08 8.59 23.74
CA LEU A 49 -15.92 8.58 24.63
C LEU A 49 -15.88 7.19 25.30
N ASP A 50 -14.91 6.39 24.92
CA ASP A 50 -14.83 4.99 25.32
C ASP A 50 -13.63 4.78 26.25
N GLN A 51 -13.90 4.49 27.52
CA GLN A 51 -12.87 4.08 28.48
C GLN A 51 -12.68 2.55 28.51
N HIS A 52 -13.43 1.78 27.70
CA HIS A 52 -13.44 0.32 27.72
C HIS A 52 -12.93 -0.30 26.41
N THR A 53 -12.42 -1.53 26.51
CA THR A 53 -11.74 -2.25 25.42
C THR A 53 -12.66 -2.98 24.45
N GLU A 54 -13.98 -3.03 24.71
CA GLU A 54 -14.95 -3.76 23.89
C GLU A 54 -15.77 -2.79 23.01
N PRO A 55 -15.93 -3.09 21.70
CA PRO A 55 -16.67 -2.24 20.79
C PRO A 55 -18.18 -2.26 21.11
N ILE A 56 -18.83 -1.11 20.93
CA ILE A 56 -20.29 -0.97 21.03
C ILE A 56 -20.98 -2.01 20.16
N SER A 57 -21.91 -2.78 20.73
CA SER A 57 -22.59 -3.86 20.00
C SER A 57 -23.44 -3.31 18.86
N GLN A 58 -23.59 -4.09 17.79
CA GLN A 58 -24.42 -3.72 16.63
C GLN A 58 -25.87 -3.43 17.05
N SER A 59 -26.41 -4.17 18.03
CA SER A 59 -27.74 -3.93 18.59
C SER A 59 -27.86 -2.58 19.30
N MET A 60 -26.79 -2.12 19.94
CA MET A 60 -26.73 -0.80 20.59
C MET A 60 -26.60 0.31 19.55
N LEU A 61 -25.83 0.11 18.47
CA LEU A 61 -25.78 1.06 17.35
C LEU A 61 -27.14 1.17 16.64
N GLU A 62 -27.87 0.06 16.47
CA GLU A 62 -29.22 0.05 15.90
C GLU A 62 -30.25 0.74 16.82
N ALA A 63 -30.10 0.61 18.15
CA ALA A 63 -30.92 1.34 19.11
C ALA A 63 -30.62 2.85 19.12
N ILE A 64 -29.35 3.24 18.98
CA ILE A 64 -28.94 4.64 18.86
C ILE A 64 -29.49 5.25 17.55
N ASP A 65 -29.41 4.52 16.44
CA ASP A 65 -29.99 4.93 15.15
C ASP A 65 -31.53 5.09 15.25
N ALA A 66 -32.20 4.14 15.91
CA ALA A 66 -33.64 4.22 16.14
C ALA A 66 -34.03 5.42 17.02
N PHE A 67 -33.23 5.75 18.04
CA PHE A 67 -33.42 6.93 18.89
C PHE A 67 -33.23 8.24 18.13
N ILE A 68 -32.19 8.34 17.28
CA ILE A 68 -31.94 9.54 16.47
C ILE A 68 -33.11 9.77 15.52
N ARG A 69 -33.61 8.72 14.84
CA ARG A 69 -34.80 8.83 13.99
C ARG A 69 -36.05 9.25 14.76
N THR A 70 -36.27 8.73 15.97
CA THR A 70 -37.42 9.16 16.79
C THR A 70 -37.30 10.61 17.23
N LYS A 71 -36.06 11.12 17.39
CA LYS A 71 -35.81 12.52 17.72
C LYS A 71 -36.01 13.46 16.53
N GLU A 72 -35.65 13.02 15.32
CA GLU A 72 -35.93 13.73 14.06
C GLU A 72 -37.44 13.74 13.76
N GLU A 73 -38.13 12.61 13.94
CA GLU A 73 -39.60 12.51 13.79
C GLU A 73 -40.35 13.32 14.87
N SER A 74 -39.83 13.42 16.10
CA SER A 74 -40.40 14.32 17.13
C SER A 74 -40.08 15.79 16.88
N GLY A 75 -38.95 16.09 16.22
CA GLY A 75 -38.58 17.45 15.81
C GLY A 75 -39.46 17.98 14.66
N GLU A 76 -39.84 17.12 13.72
CA GLU A 76 -40.81 17.46 12.65
C GLU A 76 -42.24 17.60 13.18
N LEU A 77 -42.59 16.94 14.29
CA LEU A 77 -43.85 17.14 15.01
C LEU A 77 -43.85 18.43 15.84
N GLU A 78 -42.71 18.82 16.44
CA GLU A 78 -42.56 20.10 17.12
C GLU A 78 -42.60 21.29 16.13
N GLU A 79 -41.98 21.20 14.94
CA GLU A 79 -42.07 22.24 13.89
C GLU A 79 -43.47 22.36 13.28
N LYS A 80 -44.23 21.25 13.15
CA LYS A 80 -45.65 21.32 12.75
C LYS A 80 -46.54 21.88 13.85
N SER A 81 -46.24 21.62 15.12
CA SER A 81 -47.01 22.19 16.24
C SER A 81 -46.75 23.69 16.44
N LEU A 82 -45.53 24.18 16.13
CA LEU A 82 -45.20 25.60 16.20
C LEU A 82 -45.85 26.41 15.06
N ALA A 83 -46.03 25.80 13.87
CA ALA A 83 -46.75 26.44 12.76
C ALA A 83 -48.27 26.54 13.00
N ASP A 84 -48.85 25.61 13.78
CA ASP A 84 -50.28 25.65 14.16
C ASP A 84 -50.53 26.55 15.40
N VAL A 85 -49.55 26.72 16.29
CA VAL A 85 -49.63 27.64 17.45
C VAL A 85 -49.46 29.10 17.04
N GLU A 86 -48.63 29.41 16.03
CA GLU A 86 -48.50 30.78 15.49
C GLU A 86 -49.75 31.25 14.71
N GLN A 87 -50.68 30.35 14.35
CA GLN A 87 -51.97 30.71 13.74
C GLN A 87 -53.11 30.88 14.77
N GLU A 88 -52.97 30.38 15.99
CA GLU A 88 -53.92 30.61 17.09
C GLU A 88 -53.53 31.78 18.00
N GLU A 89 -52.24 32.13 18.13
CA GLU A 89 -51.81 33.32 18.91
C GLU A 89 -52.03 34.67 18.18
N MET A 90 -52.50 34.66 16.92
CA MET A 90 -52.91 35.87 16.19
C MET A 90 -54.42 36.17 16.27
N ARG A 91 -55.14 35.59 17.25
CA ARG A 91 -56.57 35.85 17.47
C ARG A 91 -57.01 36.22 18.90
N GLU A 92 -56.12 36.27 19.88
CA GLU A 92 -56.49 36.73 21.23
C GLU A 92 -55.55 37.82 21.76
N ILE A 93 -55.60 38.99 21.08
CA ILE A 93 -55.35 40.27 21.76
C ILE A 93 -56.73 40.85 22.09
N SER A 94 -57.27 40.49 23.25
CA SER A 94 -58.17 41.33 24.06
C SER A 94 -58.60 40.58 25.32
N ASP A 95 -57.90 40.77 26.44
CA ASP A 95 -58.44 41.43 27.63
C ASP A 95 -57.58 41.14 28.88
N ASP A 96 -57.26 42.23 29.56
CA ASP A 96 -57.16 42.41 31.01
C ASP A 96 -56.49 41.37 31.92
N GLY A 97 -55.41 41.84 32.56
CA GLY A 97 -55.58 42.35 33.93
C GLY A 97 -55.49 41.37 35.11
N ALA A 98 -54.33 41.46 35.79
CA ALA A 98 -54.18 41.53 37.25
C ALA A 98 -54.36 40.28 38.15
N ALA A 99 -53.32 40.13 39.00
CA ALA A 99 -53.36 39.85 40.44
C ALA A 99 -53.26 38.40 40.98
N ALA A 100 -52.20 38.25 41.79
CA ALA A 100 -52.21 37.70 43.16
C ALA A 100 -52.14 36.18 43.42
N ALA A 101 -51.01 35.82 44.07
CA ALA A 101 -50.92 35.20 45.40
C ALA A 101 -51.22 33.69 45.64
N GLY A 102 -50.37 33.11 46.49
CA GLY A 102 -50.66 31.96 47.36
C GLY A 102 -49.86 30.70 46.99
N GLN A 103 -48.86 30.26 47.78
CA GLN A 103 -49.01 29.38 48.96
C GLN A 103 -49.57 27.99 48.58
N VAL A 104 -49.07 26.82 49.01
CA VAL A 104 -48.60 26.45 50.35
C VAL A 104 -48.13 24.97 50.37
N ASN A 105 -47.26 24.67 51.36
CA ASN A 105 -46.98 23.42 52.08
C ASN A 105 -46.48 22.14 51.38
N ALA A 106 -45.34 21.58 51.82
CA ALA A 106 -45.03 20.81 53.07
C ALA A 106 -45.53 19.35 52.93
N GLU A 107 -44.75 18.31 53.24
CA GLU A 107 -44.17 17.91 54.53
C GLU A 107 -42.99 16.93 54.26
N GLN A 108 -41.84 17.01 54.97
CA GLN A 108 -41.50 16.27 56.22
C GLN A 108 -41.55 14.73 56.05
N GLN A 109 -40.66 13.86 56.54
CA GLN A 109 -39.57 13.84 57.54
C GLN A 109 -39.01 12.38 57.44
N LYS A 110 -37.73 12.05 57.64
CA LYS A 110 -37.09 11.80 58.95
C LYS A 110 -35.64 11.36 58.77
N ALA A 111 -34.82 11.74 59.74
CA ALA A 111 -33.39 11.52 59.89
C ALA A 111 -33.03 10.15 60.50
N ASP A 112 -31.75 9.76 60.41
CA ASP A 112 -30.94 9.39 61.58
C ASP A 112 -29.45 9.60 61.32
N GLU A 113 -28.71 9.85 62.41
CA GLU A 113 -27.43 10.56 62.53
C GLU A 113 -26.38 9.71 63.29
N LYS A 114 -25.10 10.13 63.21
CA LYS A 114 -23.90 9.82 64.06
C LYS A 114 -23.10 8.54 63.72
N ASP A 115 -21.76 8.48 63.86
CA ASP A 115 -20.80 9.32 64.61
C ASP A 115 -19.35 9.22 64.04
N SER A 116 -18.53 10.15 64.53
CA SER A 116 -17.15 10.54 64.22
C SER A 116 -16.01 9.60 64.69
N THR A 117 -14.79 9.74 64.12
CA THR A 117 -13.54 10.14 64.83
C THR A 117 -12.27 10.15 63.96
N LEU A 118 -11.35 11.03 64.34
CA LEU A 118 -10.08 11.47 63.75
C LEU A 118 -8.92 10.45 63.81
N ILE A 119 -7.86 10.65 63.01
CA ILE A 119 -6.46 10.94 63.46
C ILE A 119 -5.54 11.29 62.25
N THR A 120 -4.53 12.08 62.59
CA THR A 120 -3.64 13.03 61.91
C THR A 120 -2.37 12.52 61.21
N GLY A 121 -1.82 13.38 60.32
CA GLY A 121 -0.37 13.60 60.09
C GLY A 121 0.17 13.02 58.77
N GLY A 122 0.87 13.70 57.88
CA GLY A 122 1.57 15.00 57.88
C GLY A 122 2.93 14.82 57.18
N GLY A 123 3.31 15.70 56.25
CA GLY A 123 4.70 15.82 55.77
C GLY A 123 4.91 16.07 54.27
N GLU A 124 4.81 17.34 53.86
CA GLU A 124 5.51 17.90 52.70
C GLU A 124 7.03 17.92 52.95
N VAL A 125 7.86 17.77 51.91
CA VAL A 125 9.06 18.61 51.67
C VAL A 125 9.35 18.67 50.17
N ALA A 126 9.63 19.88 49.69
CA ALA A 126 9.96 20.23 48.32
C ALA A 126 11.41 20.77 48.21
N ILE A 127 12.04 20.61 47.02
CA ILE A 127 13.05 21.50 46.37
C ILE A 127 14.51 21.45 46.94
N PRO A 128 15.62 21.84 46.23
CA PRO A 128 15.89 22.27 44.83
C PRO A 128 17.06 21.58 44.09
N ALA A 129 17.20 21.98 42.82
CA ALA A 129 18.35 21.86 41.91
C ALA A 129 19.65 22.57 42.34
N SER A 130 20.78 22.14 41.77
CA SER A 130 22.00 22.96 41.63
C SER A 130 22.85 22.57 40.41
N SER A 131 23.25 23.59 39.67
CA SER A 131 24.19 23.69 38.55
C SER A 131 25.67 23.64 38.98
N VAL A 132 26.60 23.88 38.01
CA VAL A 132 28.07 24.15 38.08
C VAL A 132 28.90 22.92 37.62
N ALA A 133 29.93 22.97 36.74
CA ALA A 133 30.65 24.00 35.98
C ALA A 133 31.38 23.38 34.77
N GLU A 134 31.77 24.26 33.85
CA GLU A 134 32.69 24.12 32.71
C GLU A 134 34.12 23.76 33.14
N ASP A 135 34.87 23.08 32.26
CA ASP A 135 36.32 23.26 32.16
C ASP A 135 36.80 23.09 30.71
N ASP A 136 37.71 23.96 30.31
CA ASP A 136 38.01 24.38 28.94
C ASP A 136 39.51 24.14 28.66
N VAL A 137 39.90 23.34 27.67
CA VAL A 137 41.31 23.25 27.21
C VAL A 137 41.43 23.20 25.69
N LYS A 138 42.27 24.12 25.20
CA LYS A 138 42.51 24.54 23.82
C LYS A 138 43.28 23.54 22.92
N VAL A 139 42.80 23.46 21.68
CA VAL A 139 43.50 23.56 20.37
C VAL A 139 44.64 22.57 20.04
N THR A 140 44.40 21.73 19.03
CA THR A 140 45.26 21.64 17.83
C THR A 140 44.55 20.89 16.69
N GLN A 141 44.32 21.57 15.55
CA GLN A 141 43.89 20.98 14.28
C GLN A 141 45.08 20.38 13.53
N PRO A 142 44.84 19.34 12.71
CA PRO A 142 45.38 19.30 11.36
C PRO A 142 44.28 19.13 10.31
N SER A 143 44.42 19.89 9.24
CA SER A 143 43.56 20.03 8.06
C SER A 143 43.75 18.93 7.01
N VAL A 144 42.65 18.32 6.53
CA VAL A 144 42.53 17.57 5.24
C VAL A 144 41.04 17.65 4.76
N PRO A 145 40.69 17.37 3.48
CA PRO A 145 39.98 18.31 2.61
C PRO A 145 38.46 18.07 2.52
N ALA A 146 37.74 19.15 2.19
CA ALA A 146 36.32 19.30 1.90
C ALA A 146 35.47 18.02 1.70
N GLY A 147 34.88 17.55 2.80
CA GLY A 147 33.68 16.72 2.78
C GLY A 147 32.45 17.60 2.53
N VAL A 148 31.69 17.28 1.49
CA VAL A 148 30.36 17.87 1.23
C VAL A 148 29.47 17.56 2.43
N ARG A 149 29.19 18.57 3.27
CA ARG A 149 28.17 18.49 4.31
C ARG A 149 26.80 18.47 3.62
N ILE A 150 26.15 17.31 3.68
CA ILE A 150 24.72 17.18 3.39
C ILE A 150 23.99 17.77 4.60
N GLU A 151 23.39 18.94 4.46
CA GLU A 151 22.47 19.49 5.46
C GLU A 151 21.20 18.62 5.52
N SER A 152 20.69 18.37 6.73
CA SER A 152 19.45 17.62 6.95
C SER A 152 18.23 18.39 6.40
N PRO A 153 17.27 17.75 5.71
CA PRO A 153 16.23 18.45 4.94
C PRO A 153 15.09 19.05 5.78
N TRP A 154 15.09 18.86 7.10
CA TRP A 154 13.98 19.27 7.95
C TRP A 154 14.17 20.70 8.45
N LYS A 155 13.92 21.68 7.59
CA LYS A 155 13.62 23.06 8.04
C LYS A 155 12.11 23.20 8.26
N ALA A 156 11.79 23.95 9.31
CA ALA A 156 10.48 24.08 9.95
C ALA A 156 9.30 24.31 8.98
N PRO A 157 8.10 23.77 9.32
CA PRO A 157 6.93 23.86 8.46
C PRO A 157 6.43 25.29 8.33
N THR A 158 6.25 25.76 7.10
CA THR A 158 5.31 26.84 6.79
C THR A 158 3.92 26.42 7.27
N ALA A 159 3.14 27.33 7.86
CA ALA A 159 1.82 27.06 8.42
C ALA A 159 0.92 26.27 7.44
N VAL A 160 0.76 24.96 7.67
CA VAL A 160 -0.05 24.07 6.84
C VAL A 160 -1.50 24.17 7.32
N LYS A 161 -2.39 24.56 6.41
CA LYS A 161 -3.85 24.53 6.64
C LYS A 161 -4.30 23.09 6.88
N THR A 162 -5.25 22.88 7.77
CA THR A 162 -5.69 21.52 8.13
C THR A 162 -6.44 20.86 6.96
N PRO A 163 -6.36 19.53 6.76
CA PRO A 163 -7.12 18.81 5.73
C PRO A 163 -8.62 18.99 5.88
N GLN A 164 -9.12 19.17 7.10
CA GLN A 164 -10.52 19.50 7.36
C GLN A 164 -10.90 20.88 6.82
N GLU A 165 -10.02 21.89 6.87
CA GLU A 165 -10.24 23.20 6.23
C GLU A 165 -10.10 23.15 4.70
N LEU A 166 -9.38 22.16 4.16
CA LEU A 166 -9.28 21.92 2.71
C LEU A 166 -10.50 21.15 2.18
N LEU A 167 -11.01 20.18 2.95
CA LEU A 167 -12.19 19.37 2.63
C LEU A 167 -13.51 20.11 2.91
N ALA A 168 -13.60 20.88 4.00
CA ALA A 168 -14.82 21.61 4.40
C ALA A 168 -15.18 22.79 3.51
N ARG A 169 -14.29 23.20 2.60
CA ARG A 169 -14.61 24.23 1.60
C ARG A 169 -15.66 23.78 0.59
N ASN A 170 -15.95 22.49 0.46
CA ASN A 170 -16.91 21.96 -0.52
C ASN A 170 -16.64 22.43 -1.97
N GLU A 171 -15.43 22.93 -2.23
CA GLU A 171 -14.96 23.41 -3.52
C GLU A 171 -14.39 22.20 -4.25
N ARG A 172 -15.02 21.85 -5.37
CA ARG A 172 -14.65 20.67 -6.13
C ARG A 172 -13.28 20.91 -6.76
N ALA A 173 -12.48 19.86 -6.93
CA ALA A 173 -11.24 19.92 -7.71
C ALA A 173 -11.47 20.45 -9.15
N SER A 174 -12.69 20.33 -9.69
CA SER A 174 -13.13 20.92 -10.96
C SER A 174 -13.12 22.46 -10.97
N ASP A 175 -13.20 23.11 -9.82
CA ASP A 175 -13.41 24.56 -9.73
C ASP A 175 -12.08 25.34 -9.78
N TRP A 176 -10.95 24.64 -9.58
CA TRP A 176 -9.61 25.23 -9.63
C TRP A 176 -9.04 25.31 -11.06
N LEU A 177 -9.51 24.44 -11.97
CA LEU A 177 -9.08 24.42 -13.38
C LEU A 177 -9.69 25.54 -14.24
N GLY A 178 -10.49 26.44 -13.65
CA GLY A 178 -11.11 27.57 -14.36
C GLY A 178 -10.88 28.96 -13.75
N LYS A 179 -10.10 29.11 -12.67
CA LYS A 179 -10.03 30.37 -11.89
C LYS A 179 -8.65 31.01 -11.71
N GLN A 180 -7.62 30.58 -12.42
CA GLN A 180 -6.39 31.38 -12.55
C GLN A 180 -6.47 32.31 -13.77
N SER A 181 -7.26 33.37 -13.69
CA SER A 181 -7.05 34.61 -14.46
C SER A 181 -7.94 35.75 -13.95
N VAL A 182 -7.60 36.33 -12.81
CA VAL A 182 -7.91 37.75 -12.56
C VAL A 182 -6.69 38.35 -11.88
N VAL A 183 -5.79 38.92 -12.69
CA VAL A 183 -4.84 39.92 -12.22
C VAL A 183 -5.60 41.23 -12.20
N GLU A 184 -5.76 41.80 -11.01
CA GLU A 184 -6.35 43.12 -10.81
C GLU A 184 -5.48 44.18 -11.51
N ASP A 185 -6.07 44.83 -12.52
CA ASP A 185 -5.55 46.04 -13.14
C ASP A 185 -5.55 47.19 -12.12
N ARG A 186 -4.36 47.62 -11.70
CA ARG A 186 -4.14 48.97 -11.14
C ARG A 186 -3.61 49.88 -12.24
N ALA A 187 -4.51 50.64 -12.84
CA ALA A 187 -4.21 51.72 -13.76
C ALA A 187 -3.61 52.95 -13.05
N ALA A 188 -2.50 53.48 -13.58
CA ALA A 188 -2.19 54.91 -13.59
C ALA A 188 -1.32 55.24 -14.84
N PRO A 189 -1.48 56.42 -15.47
CA PRO A 189 -1.25 56.57 -16.91
C PRO A 189 0.07 57.29 -17.25
N ALA A 190 0.70 56.92 -18.36
CA ALA A 190 1.71 57.77 -19.01
C ALA A 190 1.79 57.55 -20.53
N ARG A 191 1.14 58.49 -21.23
CA ARG A 191 1.54 59.18 -22.46
C ARG A 191 2.00 58.35 -23.67
N THR A 192 1.09 58.35 -24.65
CA THR A 192 1.31 58.42 -26.10
C THR A 192 2.61 59.13 -26.51
N GLN A 193 3.41 58.43 -27.33
CA GLN A 193 4.12 59.08 -28.42
C GLN A 193 4.26 58.11 -29.60
N ASP A 194 3.70 58.56 -30.72
CA ASP A 194 3.80 57.98 -32.05
C ASP A 194 5.26 57.76 -32.46
N ASN A 195 5.51 56.65 -33.16
CA ASN A 195 6.27 56.71 -34.41
C ASN A 195 6.08 55.43 -35.23
N MET A 196 5.37 55.60 -36.34
CA MET A 196 5.47 54.74 -37.51
C MET A 196 6.82 54.94 -38.19
N GLN A 197 7.59 53.87 -38.38
CA GLN A 197 8.43 53.70 -39.56
C GLN A 197 8.80 52.22 -39.71
N GLY A 198 8.46 51.68 -40.88
CA GLY A 198 8.65 50.28 -41.22
C GLY A 198 10.09 49.93 -41.56
N ASN A 199 10.39 48.65 -41.39
CA ASN A 199 11.23 47.90 -42.32
C ASN A 199 10.94 46.41 -42.09
N GLY A 200 10.45 45.75 -43.14
CA GLY A 200 10.24 44.31 -43.13
C GLY A 200 11.57 43.55 -43.18
N TYR A 201 11.58 42.33 -42.64
CA TYR A 201 12.26 41.09 -43.05
C TYR A 201 12.07 40.05 -41.93
N PRO A 202 12.12 38.74 -42.21
CA PRO A 202 11.23 37.94 -43.05
C PRO A 202 10.41 36.95 -42.20
N LEU A 203 9.35 36.41 -42.81
CA LEU A 203 8.68 35.20 -42.34
C LEU A 203 9.72 34.07 -42.30
N VAL A 204 10.19 33.67 -41.12
CA VAL A 204 10.94 32.43 -40.97
C VAL A 204 9.92 31.33 -41.15
N GLU A 205 9.81 30.82 -42.37
CA GLU A 205 9.33 29.46 -42.61
C GLU A 205 10.24 28.56 -41.78
N THR A 206 9.78 28.17 -40.58
CA THR A 206 10.34 27.04 -39.86
C THR A 206 10.18 25.84 -40.77
N GLU A 207 11.26 25.47 -41.45
CA GLU A 207 11.41 24.17 -42.08
C GLU A 207 10.96 23.12 -41.06
N THR A 208 9.79 22.55 -41.29
CA THR A 208 9.36 21.32 -40.65
C THR A 208 10.32 20.23 -41.10
N GLU A 209 11.41 20.05 -40.36
CA GLU A 209 12.22 18.85 -40.50
C GLU A 209 11.27 17.64 -40.42
N PRO A 210 11.27 16.74 -41.42
CA PRO A 210 10.42 15.57 -41.38
C PRO A 210 10.76 14.77 -40.13
N SER A 211 9.75 14.49 -39.31
CA SER A 211 9.81 13.59 -38.17
C SER A 211 10.61 12.35 -38.55
N LYS A 212 11.83 12.19 -38.02
CA LYS A 212 12.60 10.96 -38.22
C LYS A 212 11.73 9.80 -37.72
N LEU A 213 11.41 8.87 -38.62
CA LEU A 213 10.68 7.66 -38.29
C LEU A 213 11.48 6.93 -37.20
N VAL A 214 10.88 6.68 -36.03
CA VAL A 214 11.57 5.95 -34.96
C VAL A 214 11.61 4.49 -35.34
N ASP A 215 12.81 3.98 -35.60
CA ASP A 215 13.05 2.57 -35.87
C ASP A 215 13.04 1.78 -34.55
N HIS A 216 11.84 1.35 -34.13
CA HIS A 216 11.66 0.66 -32.85
C HIS A 216 12.51 -0.62 -32.71
N PRO A 217 12.70 -1.47 -33.73
CA PRO A 217 13.60 -2.62 -33.63
C PRO A 217 15.04 -2.28 -33.20
N THR A 218 15.66 -1.26 -33.80
CA THR A 218 17.07 -0.91 -33.49
C THR A 218 17.22 -0.19 -32.16
N LEU A 219 16.15 0.43 -31.63
CA LEU A 219 16.12 1.06 -30.30
C LEU A 219 16.54 0.10 -29.17
N TYR A 220 16.25 -1.20 -29.35
CA TYR A 220 16.42 -2.24 -28.34
C TYR A 220 17.71 -3.05 -28.47
N GLU A 221 18.61 -2.68 -29.39
CA GLU A 221 19.90 -3.33 -29.57
C GLU A 221 20.97 -2.79 -28.61
N GLN A 222 21.99 -3.61 -28.32
CA GLN A 222 23.18 -3.20 -27.55
C GLN A 222 22.88 -2.65 -26.16
N TRP A 223 21.94 -3.25 -25.43
CA TRP A 223 21.67 -2.87 -24.04
C TRP A 223 22.78 -3.38 -23.11
N PRO A 224 23.05 -2.70 -21.98
CA PRO A 224 23.89 -3.24 -20.92
C PRO A 224 23.39 -4.64 -20.51
N PRO A 225 24.27 -5.63 -20.33
CA PRO A 225 23.84 -7.01 -20.12
C PRO A 225 22.96 -7.16 -18.87
N GLN A 226 23.21 -6.38 -17.82
CA GLN A 226 22.40 -6.40 -16.59
C GLN A 226 20.96 -5.90 -16.81
N LEU A 227 20.71 -5.03 -17.80
CA LEU A 227 19.37 -4.64 -18.21
C LEU A 227 18.78 -5.69 -19.15
N GLU A 228 19.58 -6.20 -20.10
CA GLU A 228 19.13 -7.22 -21.06
C GLU A 228 18.61 -8.48 -20.36
N GLU A 229 19.32 -8.96 -19.34
CA GLU A 229 18.94 -10.13 -18.54
C GLU A 229 17.61 -9.99 -17.78
N ARG A 230 17.10 -8.77 -17.61
CA ARG A 230 15.89 -8.45 -16.83
C ARG A 230 14.72 -8.00 -17.70
N ARG A 231 14.96 -7.76 -18.99
CA ARG A 231 14.01 -7.18 -19.93
C ARG A 231 13.10 -8.25 -20.51
N LYS A 232 11.80 -7.98 -20.52
CA LYS A 232 10.82 -8.71 -21.31
C LYS A 232 10.10 -7.76 -22.27
N MET A 233 10.18 -8.04 -23.56
CA MET A 233 9.41 -7.34 -24.59
C MET A 233 8.01 -7.93 -24.69
N TRP A 234 6.99 -7.06 -24.68
CA TRP A 234 5.59 -7.46 -24.83
C TRP A 234 5.01 -7.04 -26.17
N PHE A 235 5.40 -5.86 -26.67
CA PHE A 235 4.91 -5.35 -27.94
C PHE A 235 5.92 -4.40 -28.59
N VAL A 236 6.10 -4.54 -29.90
CA VAL A 236 6.89 -3.63 -30.74
C VAL A 236 6.07 -3.31 -32.01
N PRO A 237 5.77 -2.04 -32.30
CA PRO A 237 4.97 -1.67 -33.46
C PRO A 237 5.74 -1.91 -34.78
N ARG A 238 5.02 -2.22 -35.86
CA ARG A 238 5.64 -2.49 -37.18
C ARG A 238 6.02 -1.21 -37.95
N ASN A 239 5.25 -0.13 -37.81
CA ASN A 239 5.48 1.16 -38.48
C ASN A 239 5.09 2.32 -37.54
N SER A 240 6.02 3.22 -37.21
CA SER A 240 5.79 4.39 -36.34
C SER A 240 5.34 5.61 -37.15
N GLY A 241 4.13 5.52 -37.70
CA GLY A 241 3.56 6.56 -38.56
C GLY A 241 2.30 7.20 -38.01
N ARG A 242 2.26 7.62 -36.73
CA ARG A 242 1.13 8.45 -36.26
C ARG A 242 1.33 9.88 -36.75
N LYS A 243 0.30 10.48 -37.37
CA LYS A 243 0.26 11.94 -37.57
C LYS A 243 0.22 12.57 -36.17
N THR A 244 1.32 13.20 -35.76
CA THR A 244 1.45 13.83 -34.43
C THR A 244 0.36 14.88 -34.25
N SER A 245 -0.45 14.76 -33.19
CA SER A 245 -1.74 15.46 -33.15
C SER A 245 -1.76 16.68 -32.23
N ALA A 246 -0.98 16.73 -31.13
CA ALA A 246 -1.10 17.82 -30.14
C ALA A 246 0.20 18.42 -29.55
N ILE A 247 1.24 17.61 -29.25
CA ILE A 247 2.48 18.12 -28.60
C ILE A 247 3.62 18.33 -29.63
N GLY A 248 3.47 17.81 -30.85
CA GLY A 248 4.50 17.80 -31.89
C GLY A 248 5.55 16.69 -31.67
N ALA A 249 6.13 16.19 -32.77
CA ALA A 249 7.06 15.03 -32.74
C ALA A 249 8.23 15.19 -31.76
N LYS A 250 8.70 16.43 -31.53
CA LYS A 250 9.83 16.74 -30.65
C LYS A 250 9.57 16.52 -29.15
N HIS A 251 8.32 16.33 -28.73
CA HIS A 251 7.96 16.32 -27.30
C HIS A 251 7.29 15.01 -26.83
N GLN A 252 7.26 13.99 -27.68
CA GLN A 252 6.77 12.66 -27.33
C GLN A 252 7.66 12.02 -26.25
N PRO A 253 7.10 11.58 -25.11
CA PRO A 253 7.91 11.10 -23.99
C PRO A 253 8.26 9.61 -24.08
N VAL A 254 9.25 9.20 -23.29
CA VAL A 254 9.33 7.83 -22.78
C VAL A 254 8.56 7.79 -21.47
N VAL A 255 7.58 6.89 -21.37
CA VAL A 255 6.75 6.75 -20.16
C VAL A 255 7.26 5.57 -19.34
N TYR A 256 7.60 5.83 -18.08
CA TYR A 256 7.78 4.79 -17.08
C TYR A 256 6.49 4.64 -16.27
N TRP A 257 5.76 3.57 -16.52
CA TRP A 257 4.62 3.14 -15.71
C TRP A 257 5.15 2.38 -14.47
N MET A 258 5.35 3.15 -13.40
CA MET A 258 5.79 2.65 -12.10
C MET A 258 4.63 2.01 -11.35
N HIS A 259 4.81 0.77 -10.88
CA HIS A 259 3.78 0.00 -10.18
C HIS A 259 4.28 -0.46 -8.81
N ASN A 260 5.15 -1.48 -8.76
CA ASN A 260 5.60 -2.10 -7.49
C ASN A 260 7.05 -1.78 -7.14
N THR A 261 7.76 -1.01 -7.98
CA THR A 261 9.14 -0.58 -7.73
C THR A 261 9.17 0.86 -7.21
N LEU A 262 8.69 1.05 -5.97
CA LEU A 262 8.51 2.36 -5.33
C LEU A 262 9.82 2.99 -4.83
N ARG A 263 10.83 3.12 -5.69
CA ARG A 263 12.15 3.64 -5.34
C ARG A 263 12.89 4.23 -6.55
N VAL A 264 13.81 5.15 -6.30
CA VAL A 264 14.55 5.88 -7.35
C VAL A 264 16.05 5.61 -7.29
N MET A 265 16.64 5.51 -6.11
CA MET A 265 18.09 5.58 -5.96
C MET A 265 18.80 4.29 -6.36
N GLN A 266 18.25 3.12 -5.99
CA GLN A 266 18.94 1.84 -6.18
C GLN A 266 18.00 0.71 -6.58
N GLY A 267 18.43 -0.07 -7.58
CA GLY A 267 17.76 -1.33 -7.93
C GLY A 267 16.43 -1.16 -8.65
N ASN A 268 16.12 0.03 -9.19
CA ASN A 268 14.99 0.22 -10.08
C ASN A 268 15.44 0.10 -11.55
N PHE A 269 15.38 -1.11 -12.09
CA PHE A 269 15.78 -1.39 -13.46
C PHE A 269 14.74 -0.91 -14.49
N GLY A 270 13.47 -0.76 -14.09
CA GLY A 270 12.42 -0.14 -14.91
C GLY A 270 12.70 1.33 -15.20
N LEU A 271 12.98 2.09 -14.14
CA LEU A 271 13.38 3.49 -14.25
C LEU A 271 14.68 3.65 -15.03
N GLU A 272 15.68 2.80 -14.78
CA GLU A 272 16.95 2.85 -15.51
C GLU A 272 16.77 2.58 -17.01
N ALA A 273 15.94 1.61 -17.39
CA ALA A 273 15.61 1.35 -18.79
C ALA A 273 14.90 2.55 -19.43
N ALA A 274 13.98 3.20 -18.70
CA ALA A 274 13.31 4.41 -19.19
C ALA A 274 14.29 5.59 -19.36
N ILE A 275 15.25 5.78 -18.44
CA ILE A 275 16.32 6.78 -18.57
C ILE A 275 17.21 6.49 -19.78
N LEU A 276 17.58 5.22 -19.99
CA LEU A 276 18.39 4.80 -21.15
C LEU A 276 17.67 5.10 -22.46
N LEU A 277 16.38 4.76 -22.56
CA LEU A 277 15.56 5.03 -23.74
C LEU A 277 15.35 6.52 -23.98
N SER A 278 15.07 7.29 -22.93
CA SER A 278 14.93 8.75 -22.99
C SER A 278 16.20 9.39 -23.55
N ARG A 279 17.39 8.96 -23.11
CA ARG A 279 18.68 9.44 -23.63
C ARG A 279 18.91 9.05 -25.09
N ARG A 280 18.60 7.80 -25.47
CA ARG A 280 18.77 7.33 -26.86
C ARG A 280 17.89 8.06 -27.86
N LEU A 281 16.65 8.36 -27.45
CA LEU A 281 15.67 9.06 -28.29
C LEU A 281 15.77 10.58 -28.21
N ALA A 282 16.60 11.12 -27.30
CA ALA A 282 16.58 12.53 -26.92
C ALA A 282 15.16 13.02 -26.56
N ALA A 283 14.40 12.17 -25.87
CA ALA A 283 12.99 12.36 -25.55
C ALA A 283 12.78 12.61 -24.04
N PRO A 284 11.76 13.40 -23.65
CA PRO A 284 11.46 13.66 -22.24
C PRO A 284 11.04 12.37 -21.51
N LEU A 285 11.43 12.24 -20.25
CA LEU A 285 11.00 11.14 -19.38
C LEU A 285 9.75 11.56 -18.60
N VAL A 286 8.72 10.72 -18.58
CA VAL A 286 7.49 10.93 -17.80
C VAL A 286 7.23 9.71 -16.94
N ILE A 287 6.85 9.92 -15.68
CA ILE A 287 6.50 8.85 -14.74
C ILE A 287 4.99 8.84 -14.54
N VAL A 288 4.38 7.67 -14.68
CA VAL A 288 2.98 7.42 -14.36
C VAL A 288 2.92 6.38 -13.26
N CYS A 289 2.19 6.66 -12.19
CA CYS A 289 2.00 5.73 -11.09
C CYS A 289 0.51 5.68 -10.72
N LEU A 290 -0.04 4.46 -10.66
CA LEU A 290 -1.41 4.25 -10.21
C LEU A 290 -1.39 4.10 -8.69
N VAL A 291 -2.11 4.98 -8.00
CA VAL A 291 -2.05 5.15 -6.54
C VAL A 291 -3.43 4.90 -5.94
N PRO A 292 -3.57 3.97 -4.97
CA PRO A 292 -4.86 3.70 -4.32
C PRO A 292 -5.46 4.96 -3.69
N SER A 293 -6.78 5.15 -3.77
CA SER A 293 -7.47 6.32 -3.21
C SER A 293 -7.36 6.40 -1.68
N SER A 294 -6.92 5.32 -1.02
CA SER A 294 -6.63 5.31 0.41
C SER A 294 -5.58 6.32 0.87
N ILE A 295 -4.71 6.78 -0.03
CA ILE A 295 -3.66 7.73 0.34
C ILE A 295 -4.18 9.11 0.77
N ILE A 296 -5.43 9.48 0.44
CA ILE A 296 -6.02 10.78 0.83
C ILE A 296 -6.88 10.70 2.10
N TYR A 297 -7.08 9.50 2.67
CA TYR A 297 -7.91 9.31 3.87
C TYR A 297 -7.06 9.10 5.12
N PRO A 298 -7.49 9.53 6.32
CA PRO A 298 -6.76 9.24 7.55
C PRO A 298 -6.52 7.73 7.77
N VAL A 299 -5.41 7.39 8.43
CA VAL A 299 -4.97 6.00 8.65
C VAL A 299 -6.00 5.14 9.38
N CYS A 300 -6.88 5.73 10.18
CA CYS A 300 -7.98 5.02 10.83
C CYS A 300 -9.03 4.45 9.85
N HIS A 301 -9.00 4.85 8.58
CA HIS A 301 -9.84 4.30 7.51
C HIS A 301 -9.12 3.22 6.69
N SER A 302 -7.84 2.96 6.96
CA SER A 302 -7.05 1.96 6.25
C SER A 302 -7.60 0.56 6.51
N THR A 303 -7.83 -0.20 5.43
CA THR A 303 -8.26 -1.60 5.52
C THR A 303 -7.11 -2.59 5.42
N THR A 304 -5.94 -2.08 5.05
CA THR A 304 -4.70 -2.83 4.87
C THR A 304 -3.51 -2.05 5.43
N ALA A 305 -2.44 -2.79 5.72
CA ALA A 305 -1.14 -2.23 6.01
C ALA A 305 -0.64 -1.29 4.90
N SER A 306 -0.85 -1.65 3.63
CA SER A 306 -0.45 -0.80 2.50
C SER A 306 -1.21 0.53 2.50
N ASP A 307 -2.53 0.52 2.75
CA ASP A 307 -3.33 1.74 2.86
C ASP A 307 -2.82 2.66 3.97
N ALA A 308 -2.41 2.08 5.09
CA ALA A 308 -1.91 2.82 6.25
C ALA A 308 -0.54 3.46 5.97
N TYR A 309 0.39 2.69 5.41
CA TYR A 309 1.81 3.05 5.45
C TYR A 309 2.40 3.51 4.12
N ALA A 310 1.78 3.22 2.97
CA ALA A 310 2.33 3.54 1.65
C ALA A 310 2.42 5.05 1.36
N ARG A 311 1.60 5.86 2.05
CA ARG A 311 1.52 7.32 1.86
C ARG A 311 2.89 8.01 1.94
N PHE A 312 3.73 7.61 2.90
CA PHE A 312 5.07 8.19 3.08
C PHE A 312 5.97 7.91 1.87
N SER A 313 5.91 6.70 1.33
CA SER A 313 6.71 6.28 0.17
C SER A 313 6.32 7.05 -1.08
N PHE A 314 5.02 7.22 -1.35
CA PHE A 314 4.55 8.00 -2.50
C PHE A 314 4.94 9.49 -2.40
N VAL A 315 4.86 10.08 -1.21
CA VAL A 315 5.29 11.48 -1.02
C VAL A 315 6.80 11.63 -1.21
N GLU A 316 7.62 10.70 -0.73
CA GLU A 316 9.07 10.71 -0.97
C GLU A 316 9.37 10.61 -2.47
N LEU A 317 8.74 9.68 -3.19
CA LEU A 317 8.88 9.55 -4.65
C LEU A 317 8.49 10.83 -5.38
N TYR A 318 7.32 11.37 -5.08
CA TYR A 318 6.84 12.62 -5.68
C TYR A 318 7.85 13.75 -5.46
N GLN A 319 8.38 13.88 -4.24
CA GLN A 319 9.43 14.86 -3.95
C GLN A 319 10.69 14.60 -4.77
N GLN A 320 11.21 13.37 -4.80
CA GLN A 320 12.43 13.03 -5.54
C GLN A 320 12.33 13.43 -7.02
N PHE A 321 11.23 13.08 -7.71
CA PHE A 321 11.02 13.46 -9.11
C PHE A 321 10.79 14.97 -9.29
N SER A 322 10.04 15.61 -8.38
CA SER A 322 9.78 17.05 -8.41
C SER A 322 11.07 17.88 -8.30
N HIS A 323 12.03 17.45 -7.47
CA HIS A 323 13.32 18.12 -7.30
C HIS A 323 14.21 18.03 -8.55
N THR A 324 14.07 16.98 -9.37
CA THR A 324 14.87 16.81 -10.60
C THR A 324 14.17 17.33 -11.85
N GLY A 325 12.92 17.78 -11.71
CA GLY A 325 12.13 18.33 -12.81
C GLY A 325 11.47 17.28 -13.70
N VAL A 326 11.51 15.99 -13.33
CA VAL A 326 10.87 14.91 -14.09
C VAL A 326 9.37 14.89 -13.75
N PRO A 327 8.45 14.99 -14.72
CA PRO A 327 7.02 14.91 -14.47
C PRO A 327 6.61 13.58 -13.83
N PHE A 328 5.85 13.65 -12.73
CA PHE A 328 5.31 12.50 -12.01
C PHE A 328 3.79 12.63 -11.89
N TYR A 329 3.06 11.80 -12.64
CA TYR A 329 1.60 11.71 -12.62
C TYR A 329 1.17 10.57 -11.71
N GLY A 330 0.76 10.91 -10.49
CA GLY A 330 0.04 9.98 -9.63
C GLY A 330 -1.43 10.00 -9.98
N ILE A 331 -1.99 8.85 -10.33
CA ILE A 331 -3.38 8.74 -10.79
C ILE A 331 -4.13 7.85 -9.81
N THR A 332 -5.28 8.32 -9.35
CA THR A 332 -6.09 7.61 -8.37
C THR A 332 -7.55 7.51 -8.82
N ALA A 333 -8.33 6.64 -8.17
CA ALA A 333 -9.75 6.53 -8.43
C ALA A 333 -10.49 7.75 -7.88
N LYS A 334 -11.46 8.24 -8.65
CA LYS A 334 -12.39 9.27 -8.19
C LYS A 334 -13.51 8.61 -7.39
N GLU A 335 -13.52 8.83 -6.08
CA GLU A 335 -14.56 8.32 -5.18
C GLU A 335 -15.82 9.19 -5.29
N ASP A 336 -16.71 8.90 -6.25
CA ASP A 336 -18.01 9.57 -6.33
C ASP A 336 -18.91 9.07 -5.16
N GLY A 337 -19.35 9.98 -4.27
CA GLY A 337 -20.12 9.69 -3.04
C GLY A 337 -21.51 9.07 -3.23
N VAL A 338 -21.81 8.58 -4.42
CA VAL A 338 -22.99 7.78 -4.75
C VAL A 338 -22.45 6.60 -5.52
N VAL A 339 -22.65 5.39 -5.01
CA VAL A 339 -22.49 4.16 -5.78
C VAL A 339 -23.53 4.21 -6.89
N ALA A 340 -23.23 4.93 -7.97
CA ALA A 340 -23.81 4.63 -9.25
C ALA A 340 -23.35 3.21 -9.52
N SER A 341 -24.28 2.25 -9.42
CA SER A 341 -24.04 0.96 -10.02
C SER A 341 -23.50 1.26 -11.41
N LEU A 342 -22.36 0.66 -11.75
CA LEU A 342 -21.84 0.67 -13.11
C LEU A 342 -22.98 0.16 -13.99
N LYS A 343 -23.81 1.06 -14.50
CA LYS A 343 -24.68 0.80 -15.62
C LYS A 343 -23.70 0.48 -16.70
N VAL A 344 -23.51 -0.81 -16.94
CA VAL A 344 -22.86 -1.32 -18.14
C VAL A 344 -23.69 -0.74 -19.27
N ASP A 345 -23.29 0.43 -19.77
CA ASP A 345 -23.83 0.95 -21.00
C ASP A 345 -23.61 -0.14 -22.03
N GLN A 346 -24.70 -0.79 -22.41
CA GLN A 346 -24.78 -1.74 -23.53
C GLN A 346 -24.67 -0.96 -24.84
N SER A 347 -23.68 -0.08 -24.95
CA SER A 347 -23.20 0.38 -26.24
C SER A 347 -22.50 -0.82 -26.87
N PHE A 348 -23.06 -1.37 -27.94
CA PHE A 348 -22.52 -2.48 -28.73
C PHE A 348 -21.19 -2.14 -29.47
N GLY A 349 -20.49 -1.08 -29.06
CA GLY A 349 -19.16 -0.72 -29.54
C GLY A 349 -18.08 -1.29 -28.62
N LEU A 350 -17.02 -1.84 -29.20
CA LEU A 350 -15.83 -2.29 -28.50
C LEU A 350 -15.21 -1.11 -27.73
N LYS A 351 -15.27 -1.13 -26.40
CA LYS A 351 -14.55 -0.14 -25.58
C LYS A 351 -13.04 -0.41 -25.66
N PRO A 352 -12.18 0.62 -25.75
CA PRO A 352 -10.74 0.40 -25.74
C PRO A 352 -10.30 -0.16 -24.38
N ASN A 353 -9.11 -0.78 -24.35
CA ASN A 353 -8.53 -1.19 -23.08
C ASN A 353 -8.22 0.06 -22.22
N PRO A 354 -8.63 0.12 -20.95
CA PRO A 354 -8.52 1.34 -20.14
C PRO A 354 -7.06 1.73 -19.84
N LEU A 355 -6.15 0.76 -19.69
CA LEU A 355 -4.72 1.04 -19.55
C LEU A 355 -4.12 1.57 -20.86
N TYR A 356 -4.58 1.06 -22.01
CA TYR A 356 -4.21 1.61 -23.31
C TYR A 356 -4.68 3.06 -23.44
N GLU A 357 -5.95 3.37 -23.14
CA GLU A 357 -6.45 4.75 -23.21
C GLU A 357 -5.61 5.71 -22.37
N LEU A 358 -5.30 5.30 -21.14
CA LEU A 358 -4.53 6.12 -20.21
C LEU A 358 -3.10 6.37 -20.70
N LEU A 359 -2.40 5.32 -21.13
CA LEU A 359 -1.00 5.42 -21.56
C LEU A 359 -0.87 6.09 -22.93
N ASP A 360 -1.80 5.81 -23.87
CA ASP A 360 -1.80 6.40 -25.21
C ASP A 360 -2.08 7.91 -25.19
N ALA A 361 -2.80 8.41 -24.19
CA ALA A 361 -3.07 9.84 -24.00
C ALA A 361 -1.80 10.69 -23.85
N LEU A 362 -0.68 10.09 -23.43
CA LEU A 362 0.61 10.76 -23.33
C LEU A 362 1.40 10.77 -24.65
N GLU A 363 0.87 10.14 -25.70
CA GLU A 363 1.53 9.93 -27.00
C GLU A 363 3.00 9.45 -26.87
N PRO A 364 3.29 8.35 -26.13
CA PRO A 364 4.65 7.94 -25.83
C PRO A 364 5.38 7.38 -27.06
N HIS A 365 6.71 7.37 -27.02
CA HIS A 365 7.54 6.53 -27.91
C HIS A 365 7.57 5.08 -27.43
N ALA A 366 7.72 4.89 -26.13
CA ALA A 366 7.78 3.60 -25.49
C ALA A 366 7.23 3.71 -24.07
N VAL A 367 6.57 2.64 -23.63
CA VAL A 367 6.14 2.44 -22.25
C VAL A 367 7.00 1.35 -21.63
N VAL A 368 7.71 1.72 -20.58
CA VAL A 368 8.44 0.79 -19.71
C VAL A 368 7.61 0.58 -18.44
N THR A 369 7.44 -0.65 -17.99
CA THR A 369 6.78 -0.95 -16.73
C THR A 369 7.59 -1.93 -15.87
N ASP A 370 7.16 -2.15 -14.63
CA ASP A 370 7.71 -3.19 -13.76
C ASP A 370 7.27 -4.59 -14.22
N ALA A 371 8.07 -5.61 -13.95
CA ALA A 371 7.60 -6.99 -14.09
C ALA A 371 6.55 -7.29 -13.01
N MET A 372 5.34 -7.65 -13.44
CA MET A 372 4.21 -7.97 -12.54
C MET A 372 4.23 -9.45 -12.13
N PHE A 373 4.26 -9.67 -10.81
CA PHE A 373 4.27 -11.00 -10.19
C PHE A 373 2.92 -11.38 -9.57
N ASP A 374 2.13 -10.40 -9.14
CA ASP A 374 0.76 -10.61 -8.68
C ASP A 374 -0.17 -10.90 -9.87
N THR A 375 -1.19 -11.74 -9.63
CA THR A 375 -2.09 -12.22 -10.66
C THR A 375 -2.90 -11.11 -11.34
N PRO A 376 -3.54 -10.16 -10.61
CA PRO A 376 -4.33 -9.09 -11.22
C PRO A 376 -3.49 -8.22 -12.17
N SER A 377 -2.34 -7.73 -11.70
CA SER A 377 -1.54 -6.81 -12.50
C SER A 377 -0.87 -7.50 -13.69
N ARG A 378 -0.52 -8.78 -13.53
CA ARG A 378 -0.02 -9.60 -14.63
C ARG A 378 -1.09 -9.88 -15.67
N ASN A 379 -2.32 -10.19 -15.27
CA ASN A 379 -3.44 -10.40 -16.18
C ASN A 379 -3.70 -9.14 -17.00
N ASP A 380 -3.75 -7.98 -16.35
CA ASP A 380 -3.91 -6.69 -17.01
C ASP A 380 -2.79 -6.40 -18.03
N LEU A 381 -1.53 -6.70 -17.68
CA LEU A 381 -0.40 -6.54 -18.59
C LEU A 381 -0.49 -7.48 -19.80
N VAL A 382 -0.90 -8.73 -19.61
CA VAL A 382 -1.14 -9.70 -20.70
C VAL A 382 -2.30 -9.23 -21.59
N CYS A 383 -3.39 -8.76 -21.00
CA CYS A 383 -4.55 -8.23 -21.72
C CYS A 383 -4.18 -6.97 -22.53
N LEU A 384 -3.39 -6.05 -21.95
CA LEU A 384 -2.87 -4.88 -22.65
C LEU A 384 -1.97 -5.28 -23.83
N ALA A 385 -1.03 -6.20 -23.63
CA ALA A 385 -0.15 -6.70 -24.70
C ALA A 385 -0.98 -7.31 -25.85
N ARG A 386 -1.97 -8.15 -25.53
CA ARG A 386 -2.87 -8.74 -26.52
C ARG A 386 -3.72 -7.70 -27.23
N TYR A 387 -4.20 -6.67 -26.53
CA TYR A 387 -4.91 -5.55 -27.13
C TYR A 387 -4.03 -4.80 -28.15
N LEU A 388 -2.78 -4.53 -27.81
CA LEU A 388 -1.80 -3.90 -28.71
C LEU A 388 -1.53 -4.77 -29.95
N GLU A 389 -1.39 -6.09 -29.76
CA GLU A 389 -1.19 -7.04 -30.85
C GLU A 389 -2.37 -7.09 -31.84
N LEU A 390 -3.61 -7.06 -31.32
CA LEU A 390 -4.81 -7.04 -32.15
C LEU A 390 -4.97 -5.71 -32.91
N ASN A 391 -4.43 -4.61 -32.37
CA ASN A 391 -4.52 -3.26 -32.92
C ASN A 391 -3.17 -2.74 -33.47
N GLN A 392 -2.32 -3.64 -33.98
CA GLN A 392 -0.96 -3.34 -34.46
C GLN A 392 -0.86 -2.16 -35.45
N SER A 393 -1.90 -1.93 -36.27
CA SER A 393 -1.94 -0.85 -37.26
C SER A 393 -2.21 0.53 -36.65
N SER A 394 -2.79 0.57 -35.45
CA SER A 394 -3.22 1.81 -34.78
C SER A 394 -2.31 2.17 -33.59
N CYS A 395 -1.63 1.18 -33.01
CA CYS A 395 -0.72 1.38 -31.88
C CYS A 395 0.65 1.88 -32.36
N SER A 396 1.19 2.90 -31.69
CA SER A 396 2.38 3.64 -32.15
C SER A 396 3.60 3.53 -31.24
N TRP A 397 3.49 2.83 -30.11
CA TRP A 397 4.52 2.75 -29.08
C TRP A 397 4.81 1.31 -28.68
N SER A 398 6.03 1.06 -28.19
CA SER A 398 6.44 -0.26 -27.70
C SER A 398 6.10 -0.45 -26.23
N LEU A 399 5.81 -1.69 -25.81
CA LEU A 399 5.61 -2.08 -24.42
C LEU A 399 6.70 -3.07 -23.98
N LEU A 400 7.39 -2.74 -22.90
CA LEU A 400 8.34 -3.64 -22.25
C LEU A 400 8.22 -3.59 -20.72
N SER A 401 8.60 -4.67 -20.06
CA SER A 401 8.68 -4.75 -18.60
C SER A 401 10.09 -5.10 -18.12
N MET A 402 10.48 -4.56 -16.97
CA MET A 402 11.78 -4.80 -16.35
C MET A 402 11.61 -5.49 -15.00
N ASP A 403 12.32 -6.59 -14.79
CA ASP A 403 12.37 -7.24 -13.48
C ASP A 403 13.24 -6.44 -12.50
N SER A 404 12.59 -5.68 -11.62
CA SER A 404 13.21 -4.98 -10.50
C SER A 404 12.94 -5.65 -9.15
N THR A 405 12.28 -6.80 -9.13
CA THR A 405 11.80 -7.43 -7.90
C THR A 405 12.69 -8.58 -7.46
N THR A 406 13.16 -9.40 -8.40
CA THR A 406 14.01 -10.56 -8.08
C THR A 406 15.48 -10.17 -7.88
N CYS A 407 16.17 -10.87 -6.99
CA CYS A 407 17.63 -10.76 -6.89
C CYS A 407 18.30 -11.27 -8.15
N CYS A 408 17.82 -12.41 -8.66
CA CYS A 408 18.28 -13.03 -9.89
C CYS A 408 17.07 -13.45 -10.74
N PRO A 409 16.88 -12.94 -11.96
CA PRO A 409 15.76 -13.28 -12.84
C PRO A 409 15.96 -14.67 -13.48
N VAL A 410 16.30 -15.70 -12.68
CA VAL A 410 16.68 -17.03 -13.17
C VAL A 410 15.57 -17.70 -13.98
N TYR A 411 14.31 -17.37 -13.69
CA TYR A 411 13.15 -17.83 -14.45
C TYR A 411 13.16 -17.33 -15.91
N GLN A 412 13.82 -16.19 -16.19
CA GLN A 412 14.02 -15.67 -17.54
C GLN A 412 15.32 -16.20 -18.16
N LEU A 413 16.33 -16.55 -17.37
CA LEU A 413 17.66 -16.90 -17.89
C LEU A 413 17.87 -18.40 -18.10
N SER A 414 17.24 -19.24 -17.28
CA SER A 414 17.36 -20.70 -17.38
C SER A 414 16.32 -21.27 -18.34
N LYS A 415 16.79 -21.86 -19.44
CA LYS A 415 15.91 -22.59 -20.38
C LYS A 415 15.12 -23.71 -19.71
N LYS A 416 15.66 -24.35 -18.67
CA LYS A 416 14.97 -25.41 -17.93
C LYS A 416 13.77 -24.87 -17.16
N LEU A 417 13.93 -23.71 -16.51
CA LEU A 417 12.83 -23.05 -15.81
C LEU A 417 11.83 -22.44 -16.80
N GLN A 418 12.29 -21.89 -17.92
CA GLN A 418 11.38 -21.41 -18.97
C GLN A 418 10.45 -22.53 -19.47
N GLY A 419 10.98 -23.74 -19.72
CA GLY A 419 10.17 -24.88 -20.14
C GLY A 419 9.15 -25.36 -19.09
N SER A 420 9.27 -24.94 -17.82
CA SER A 420 8.24 -25.24 -16.81
C SER A 420 6.96 -24.41 -16.96
N PHE A 421 7.02 -23.33 -17.74
CA PHE A 421 5.84 -22.53 -18.09
C PHE A 421 5.09 -23.08 -19.31
N ASP A 422 5.60 -24.14 -19.95
CA ASP A 422 4.92 -24.82 -21.06
C ASP A 422 3.63 -25.51 -20.56
N ARG A 423 2.65 -25.66 -21.46
CA ARG A 423 1.33 -26.19 -21.10
C ARG A 423 1.44 -27.61 -20.50
N GLY A 424 0.87 -27.79 -19.31
CA GLY A 424 0.85 -29.08 -18.60
C GLY A 424 2.17 -29.47 -17.94
N ALA A 425 3.23 -28.64 -18.05
CA ALA A 425 4.48 -28.87 -17.33
C ALA A 425 4.32 -28.55 -15.85
N ALA A 426 4.89 -29.37 -14.97
CA ALA A 426 4.94 -29.09 -13.54
C ALA A 426 5.99 -28.00 -13.22
N PHE A 427 5.78 -27.26 -12.14
CA PHE A 427 6.78 -26.33 -11.64
C PHE A 427 8.03 -27.08 -11.14
N ALA A 428 9.18 -26.41 -11.21
CA ALA A 428 10.46 -26.95 -10.76
C ALA A 428 10.49 -27.14 -9.24
N SER A 429 11.08 -28.25 -8.79
CA SER A 429 11.32 -28.50 -7.36
C SER A 429 12.26 -27.46 -6.77
N GLU A 430 12.28 -27.31 -5.44
CA GLU A 430 13.18 -26.36 -4.77
C GLU A 430 14.66 -26.70 -5.02
N GLU A 431 14.97 -28.00 -5.13
CA GLU A 431 16.30 -28.50 -5.46
C GLU A 431 16.68 -28.14 -6.91
N GLN A 432 15.78 -28.38 -7.87
CA GLN A 432 15.98 -28.05 -9.28
C GLN A 432 16.15 -26.53 -9.47
N PHE A 433 15.25 -25.74 -8.88
CA PHE A 433 15.36 -24.28 -8.91
C PHE A 433 16.66 -23.82 -8.24
N GLY A 434 17.01 -24.39 -7.09
CA GLY A 434 18.23 -24.05 -6.37
C GLY A 434 19.51 -24.34 -7.15
N ALA A 435 19.56 -25.45 -7.89
CA ALA A 435 20.68 -25.80 -8.75
C ALA A 435 20.86 -24.79 -9.89
N GLU A 436 19.75 -24.41 -10.56
CA GLU A 436 19.77 -23.36 -11.58
C GLU A 436 20.17 -22.02 -10.95
N TYR A 437 19.50 -21.60 -9.88
CA TYR A 437 19.76 -20.32 -9.17
C TYR A 437 21.23 -20.15 -8.79
N ALA A 438 21.89 -21.19 -8.28
CA ALA A 438 23.31 -21.13 -7.91
C ALA A 438 24.21 -20.71 -9.08
N SER A 439 23.93 -21.18 -10.30
CA SER A 439 24.71 -20.87 -11.50
C SER A 439 24.52 -19.43 -12.03
N PHE A 440 23.41 -18.78 -11.67
CA PHE A 440 23.10 -17.39 -12.07
C PHE A 440 23.32 -16.38 -10.94
N SER A 441 23.35 -16.83 -9.68
CA SER A 441 23.55 -15.96 -8.51
C SER A 441 24.95 -15.38 -8.38
N GLN A 442 25.93 -15.94 -9.09
CA GLN A 442 27.30 -15.42 -9.12
C GLN A 442 27.37 -14.18 -10.02
N PRO A 443 28.12 -13.13 -9.64
CA PRO A 443 28.28 -11.94 -10.47
C PRO A 443 28.91 -12.30 -11.83
N ARG A 444 28.11 -12.27 -12.90
CA ARG A 444 28.57 -12.50 -14.28
C ARG A 444 29.17 -11.25 -14.92
N HIS A 445 28.68 -10.11 -14.46
CA HIS A 445 29.04 -8.80 -14.95
C HIS A 445 29.52 -7.92 -13.80
N GLY A 446 30.20 -6.82 -14.13
CA GLY A 446 30.58 -5.81 -13.16
C GLY A 446 29.36 -5.22 -12.44
N THR A 447 29.62 -4.57 -11.31
CA THR A 447 28.59 -3.88 -10.54
C THR A 447 27.85 -2.87 -11.41
N TYR A 448 26.54 -3.01 -11.50
CA TYR A 448 25.72 -2.04 -12.21
C TYR A 448 25.64 -0.72 -11.41
N VAL A 449 25.92 0.38 -12.08
CA VAL A 449 25.85 1.73 -11.53
C VAL A 449 24.58 2.38 -12.09
N PHE A 450 23.63 2.65 -11.20
CA PHE A 450 22.38 3.31 -11.57
C PHE A 450 22.62 4.78 -11.90
N SER A 451 21.98 5.23 -12.97
CA SER A 451 22.02 6.61 -13.41
C SER A 451 21.28 7.52 -12.43
N PRO A 452 21.79 8.73 -12.13
CA PRO A 452 20.96 9.74 -11.51
C PRO A 452 19.80 10.11 -12.45
N LEU A 453 18.69 10.57 -11.87
CA LEU A 453 17.57 11.12 -12.64
C LEU A 453 18.07 12.22 -13.59
N PRO A 454 17.53 12.26 -14.83
CA PRO A 454 17.85 13.33 -15.77
C PRO A 454 17.43 14.67 -15.16
N ARG A 455 18.32 15.67 -15.26
CA ARG A 455 18.00 17.05 -14.91
C ARG A 455 17.57 17.74 -16.19
N ASP A 456 16.28 17.78 -16.46
CA ASP A 456 15.75 18.61 -17.53
C ASP A 456 15.90 20.07 -17.10
N GLY A 457 16.73 20.83 -17.83
CA GLY A 457 16.92 22.25 -17.60
C GLY A 457 15.60 23.01 -17.78
N ALA A 458 15.25 23.85 -16.80
CA ALA A 458 14.07 24.71 -16.75
C ALA A 458 12.75 24.05 -17.19
N ARG A 459 11.86 23.77 -16.21
CA ARG A 459 10.46 23.36 -16.43
C ARG A 459 9.87 24.05 -17.66
N ASP A 460 9.62 23.31 -18.73
CA ASP A 460 8.66 23.76 -19.71
C ASP A 460 7.27 23.51 -19.13
N ALA A 461 6.89 24.35 -18.16
CA ALA A 461 5.64 24.22 -17.42
C ALA A 461 4.44 24.17 -18.37
N ALA A 462 4.55 24.83 -19.53
CA ALA A 462 3.57 24.78 -20.61
C ALA A 462 3.40 23.37 -21.20
N VAL A 463 4.48 22.60 -21.36
CA VAL A 463 4.41 21.22 -21.88
C VAL A 463 3.83 20.27 -20.83
N SER A 464 4.19 20.44 -19.56
CA SER A 464 3.57 19.65 -18.47
C SER A 464 2.07 19.94 -18.34
N GLN A 465 1.70 21.22 -18.42
CA GLN A 465 0.31 21.67 -18.39
C GLN A 465 -0.49 21.10 -19.57
N ARG A 466 0.07 21.16 -20.78
CA ARG A 466 -0.55 20.59 -21.98
C ARG A 466 -0.79 19.08 -21.84
N ARG A 467 0.16 18.34 -21.24
CA ARG A 467 -0.03 16.89 -20.97
C ARG A 467 -1.15 16.64 -19.97
N SER A 468 -1.24 17.43 -18.90
CA SER A 468 -2.36 17.34 -17.95
C SER A 468 -3.70 17.62 -18.63
N GLU A 469 -3.77 18.61 -19.52
CA GLU A 469 -4.97 18.93 -20.32
C GLU A 469 -5.36 17.78 -21.26
N MET A 470 -4.37 17.08 -21.84
CA MET A 470 -4.60 15.90 -22.69
C MET A 470 -5.05 14.68 -21.89
N LEU A 471 -4.53 14.49 -20.68
CA LEU A 471 -4.92 13.40 -19.78
C LEU A 471 -6.33 13.60 -19.23
N TYR A 472 -6.71 14.83 -18.90
CA TYR A 472 -7.97 15.18 -18.24
C TYR A 472 -9.23 14.50 -18.83
N PRO A 473 -9.51 14.56 -20.15
CA PRO A 473 -10.70 13.90 -20.69
C PRO A 473 -10.65 12.38 -20.56
N VAL A 474 -9.46 11.76 -20.60
CA VAL A 474 -9.30 10.31 -20.44
C VAL A 474 -9.52 9.92 -18.98
N LEU A 475 -8.94 10.69 -18.04
CA LEU A 475 -9.16 10.49 -16.61
C LEU A 475 -10.65 10.56 -16.26
N GLN A 476 -11.37 11.56 -16.78
CA GLN A 476 -12.82 11.67 -16.58
C GLN A 476 -13.60 10.45 -17.10
N ARG A 477 -13.28 9.97 -18.31
CA ARG A 477 -13.96 8.78 -18.88
C ARG A 477 -13.70 7.51 -18.07
N LEU A 478 -12.51 7.38 -17.49
CA LEU A 478 -12.12 6.22 -16.69
C LEU A 478 -12.48 6.35 -15.20
N HIS A 479 -13.17 7.42 -14.79
CA HIS A 479 -13.44 7.74 -13.37
C HIS A 479 -12.16 7.81 -12.52
N LEU A 480 -11.12 8.40 -13.09
CA LEU A 480 -9.82 8.65 -12.46
C LEU A 480 -9.59 10.14 -12.26
N GLU A 481 -8.66 10.48 -11.38
CA GLU A 481 -8.17 11.84 -11.17
C GLU A 481 -6.66 11.85 -10.84
N GLU A 482 -6.02 13.01 -11.01
CA GLU A 482 -4.64 13.19 -10.58
C GLU A 482 -4.59 13.42 -9.06
N VAL A 483 -3.65 12.77 -8.38
CA VAL A 483 -3.46 12.86 -6.93
C VAL A 483 -3.11 14.29 -6.52
N ASN A 484 -3.88 14.84 -5.58
CA ASN A 484 -3.53 16.10 -4.95
C ASN A 484 -2.45 15.90 -3.86
N TRP A 485 -1.19 16.01 -4.27
CA TRP A 485 -0.04 15.84 -3.38
C TRP A 485 0.02 16.79 -2.18
N GLN A 486 -0.68 17.94 -2.23
CA GLN A 486 -0.74 18.83 -1.06
C GLN A 486 -1.60 18.23 0.05
N VAL A 487 -2.73 17.63 -0.30
CA VAL A 487 -3.60 16.90 0.64
C VAL A 487 -2.83 15.73 1.26
N VAL A 488 -2.17 14.93 0.43
CA VAL A 488 -1.39 13.75 0.88
C VAL A 488 -0.27 14.16 1.84
N LYS A 489 0.41 15.28 1.57
CA LYS A 489 1.45 15.84 2.47
C LYS A 489 0.86 16.35 3.78
N ALA A 490 -0.29 17.01 3.74
CA ALA A 490 -0.99 17.47 4.93
C ALA A 490 -1.39 16.27 5.81
N GLU A 491 -1.98 15.23 5.22
CA GLU A 491 -2.33 13.98 5.90
C GLU A 491 -1.11 13.29 6.54
N ASN A 492 0.03 13.21 5.83
CA ASN A 492 1.29 12.70 6.41
C ASN A 492 1.77 13.50 7.63
N SER A 493 1.48 14.81 7.67
CA SER A 493 1.86 15.69 8.77
C SER A 493 0.95 15.53 9.98
N GLN A 494 -0.27 15.01 9.79
CA GLN A 494 -1.22 14.71 10.86
C GLN A 494 -1.07 13.30 11.44
N SER A 495 -0.43 12.40 10.69
CA SER A 495 -0.08 11.07 11.20
C SER A 495 0.76 11.14 12.47
N SER A 496 0.55 10.19 13.38
CA SER A 496 1.33 10.08 14.62
C SER A 496 2.83 10.06 14.34
N SER A 497 3.60 10.76 15.18
CA SER A 497 5.07 10.76 15.10
C SER A 497 5.68 9.38 15.38
N GLN A 498 4.93 8.49 16.04
CA GLN A 498 5.33 7.10 16.32
C GLN A 498 5.07 6.16 15.13
N MET A 499 4.37 6.63 14.10
CA MET A 499 4.06 5.82 12.92
C MET A 499 5.33 5.48 12.14
N ARG A 500 5.56 4.18 11.95
CA ARG A 500 6.71 3.70 11.18
C ARG A 500 6.57 4.09 9.71
N ARG A 501 7.68 4.49 9.10
CA ARG A 501 7.77 4.84 7.68
C ARG A 501 8.48 3.73 6.93
N PHE A 502 7.97 3.39 5.75
CA PHE A 502 8.53 2.33 4.90
C PHE A 502 9.10 2.89 3.59
N SER A 503 9.59 4.12 3.62
CA SER A 503 10.09 4.85 2.45
C SER A 503 11.49 4.35 2.02
N GLU A 504 11.99 4.76 0.85
CA GLU A 504 13.31 4.35 0.35
C GLU A 504 14.43 4.85 1.29
N GLY A 505 14.37 6.12 1.71
CA GLY A 505 15.33 6.70 2.64
C GLY A 505 15.42 5.93 3.97
N GLU A 506 14.28 5.57 4.55
CA GLU A 506 14.20 4.79 5.80
C GLU A 506 14.76 3.37 5.62
N GLY A 507 14.46 2.71 4.50
CA GLY A 507 15.00 1.39 4.20
C GLY A 507 16.53 1.38 4.05
N LEU A 508 17.07 2.39 3.36
CA LEU A 508 18.52 2.57 3.21
C LEU A 508 19.20 2.94 4.53
N GLN A 509 18.59 3.80 5.34
CA GLN A 509 19.07 4.14 6.68
C GLN A 509 19.12 2.91 7.58
N LYS A 510 18.04 2.12 7.60
CA LYS A 510 17.96 0.88 8.38
C LYS A 510 19.01 -0.14 7.94
N LEU A 511 19.25 -0.30 6.64
CA LEU A 511 20.35 -1.13 6.14
C LEU A 511 21.71 -0.62 6.63
N SER A 512 21.95 0.69 6.57
CA SER A 512 23.20 1.30 7.07
C SER A 512 23.41 1.07 8.56
N GLN A 513 22.34 1.19 9.36
CA GLN A 513 22.35 0.90 10.80
C GLN A 513 22.67 -0.58 11.08
N LEU A 514 22.09 -1.52 10.32
CA LEU A 514 22.40 -2.95 10.46
C LEU A 514 23.86 -3.27 10.13
N LEU A 515 24.44 -2.59 9.13
CA LEU A 515 25.84 -2.82 8.73
C LEU A 515 26.85 -2.19 9.70
N SER A 516 26.48 -1.07 10.32
CA SER A 516 27.30 -0.37 11.32
C SER A 516 27.14 -0.92 12.74
N GLY A 517 25.98 -1.50 13.06
CA GLY A 517 25.65 -2.00 14.39
C GLY A 517 26.54 -3.16 14.85
N SER A 518 26.97 -3.10 16.11
CA SER A 518 27.74 -4.14 16.79
C SER A 518 26.85 -4.93 17.77
N ASP A 519 25.65 -5.31 17.34
CA ASP A 519 24.68 -5.92 18.23
C ASP A 519 25.21 -7.27 18.74
N SER A 520 25.33 -7.41 20.06
CA SER A 520 25.99 -8.56 20.68
C SER A 520 25.08 -9.77 20.82
N GLN A 521 23.78 -9.60 20.54
CA GLN A 521 22.77 -10.65 20.63
C GLN A 521 22.87 -11.67 19.50
N PRO A 522 22.46 -12.93 19.72
CA PRO A 522 22.34 -13.90 18.65
C PRO A 522 21.42 -13.36 17.55
N ALA A 523 21.85 -13.48 16.28
CA ALA A 523 21.13 -12.94 15.13
C ALA A 523 19.64 -13.31 15.10
N ILE A 524 19.30 -14.55 15.50
CA ILE A 524 17.91 -14.99 15.52
C ILE A 524 17.06 -14.31 16.59
N GLN A 525 17.62 -14.04 17.77
CA GLN A 525 16.86 -13.39 18.85
C GLN A 525 16.59 -11.92 18.51
N ALA A 526 17.54 -11.26 17.85
CA ALA A 526 17.32 -9.92 17.31
C ALA A 526 16.22 -9.91 16.25
N GLU A 527 16.20 -10.90 15.34
CA GLU A 527 15.18 -11.03 14.30
C GLU A 527 13.77 -11.27 14.86
N LEU A 528 13.64 -12.12 15.89
CA LEU A 528 12.37 -12.39 16.57
C LEU A 528 11.84 -11.19 17.37
N ARG A 529 12.67 -10.18 17.61
CA ARG A 529 12.30 -8.90 18.22
C ARG A 529 12.08 -7.77 17.18
N GLY A 530 12.04 -8.10 15.89
CA GLY A 530 11.82 -7.13 14.80
C GLY A 530 13.10 -6.43 14.30
N GLY A 531 14.27 -6.90 14.75
CA GLY A 531 15.58 -6.46 14.28
C GLY A 531 16.20 -7.38 13.23
N GLY A 532 17.52 -7.34 13.10
CA GLY A 532 18.27 -8.19 12.15
C GLY A 532 17.91 -7.95 10.68
N VAL A 533 18.45 -8.78 9.79
CA VAL A 533 18.36 -8.53 8.34
C VAL A 533 16.97 -8.73 7.77
N LEU A 534 16.16 -9.59 8.39
CA LEU A 534 14.79 -9.86 7.95
C LEU A 534 13.83 -8.70 8.25
N SER A 535 14.21 -7.77 9.14
CA SER A 535 13.45 -6.54 9.37
C SER A 535 13.46 -5.56 8.18
N LEU A 536 14.22 -5.88 7.12
CA LEU A 536 14.18 -5.21 5.81
C LEU A 536 13.10 -5.77 4.88
N LEU A 537 12.53 -6.94 5.18
CA LEU A 537 11.54 -7.61 4.33
C LEU A 537 10.30 -6.73 4.03
N PRO A 538 9.73 -5.98 4.99
CA PRO A 538 8.67 -5.00 4.70
C PRO A 538 9.02 -3.99 3.60
N PHE A 539 10.23 -3.42 3.63
CA PHE A 539 10.70 -2.45 2.63
C PHE A 539 10.89 -3.11 1.26
N ILE A 540 11.43 -4.33 1.25
CA ILE A 540 11.62 -5.11 0.03
C ILE A 540 10.28 -5.46 -0.60
N ARG A 541 9.31 -5.89 0.21
CA ARG A 541 7.96 -6.23 -0.25
C ARG A 541 7.19 -5.02 -0.75
N HIS A 542 7.28 -3.92 -0.02
CA HIS A 542 6.65 -2.65 -0.38
C HIS A 542 7.29 -2.01 -1.63
N GLY A 543 8.48 -2.46 -2.04
CA GLY A 543 9.16 -1.97 -3.24
C GLY A 543 10.09 -0.78 -3.01
N THR A 544 10.29 -0.36 -1.77
CA THR A 544 11.14 0.79 -1.41
C THR A 544 12.60 0.40 -1.17
N LEU A 545 12.93 -0.90 -1.11
CA LEU A 545 14.30 -1.38 -0.99
C LEU A 545 14.55 -2.58 -1.91
N PHE A 546 15.67 -2.57 -2.64
CA PHE A 546 16.02 -3.69 -3.50
C PHE A 546 16.83 -4.77 -2.75
N ALA A 547 16.35 -6.01 -2.75
CA ALA A 547 17.03 -7.14 -2.09
C ALA A 547 18.44 -7.39 -2.66
N GLY A 548 18.65 -7.24 -3.97
CA GLY A 548 19.98 -7.37 -4.57
C GLY A 548 20.96 -6.29 -4.10
N TYR A 549 20.46 -5.08 -3.80
CA TYR A 549 21.27 -4.02 -3.20
C TYR A 549 21.67 -4.37 -1.76
N VAL A 550 20.75 -4.91 -0.95
CA VAL A 550 21.05 -5.40 0.40
C VAL A 550 22.16 -6.45 0.39
N LEU A 551 22.04 -7.47 -0.46
CA LEU A 551 23.05 -8.53 -0.59
C LEU A 551 24.42 -7.98 -0.98
N ARG A 552 24.46 -7.06 -1.95
CA ARG A 552 25.69 -6.40 -2.39
C ARG A 552 26.34 -5.62 -1.24
N ARG A 553 25.57 -4.81 -0.51
CA ARG A 553 26.09 -3.99 0.60
C ARG A 553 26.63 -4.84 1.76
N ILE A 554 25.98 -5.96 2.07
CA ILE A 554 26.50 -6.91 3.07
C ILE A 554 27.83 -7.51 2.59
N ALA A 555 27.93 -7.89 1.31
CA ALA A 555 29.17 -8.43 0.75
C ALA A 555 30.32 -7.40 0.78
N GLU A 556 30.05 -6.15 0.38
CA GLU A 556 31.00 -5.03 0.46
C GLU A 556 31.44 -4.76 1.91
N ALA A 557 30.51 -4.79 2.86
CA ALA A 557 30.79 -4.60 4.28
C ALA A 557 31.63 -5.74 4.89
N ILE A 558 31.55 -6.96 4.35
CA ILE A 558 32.41 -8.07 4.75
C ILE A 558 33.79 -7.94 4.11
N ALA A 559 33.85 -7.59 2.82
CA ALA A 559 35.11 -7.45 2.08
C ALA A 559 35.97 -6.28 2.59
N SER A 560 35.34 -5.22 3.09
CA SER A 560 36.01 -4.06 3.68
C SER A 560 36.44 -4.26 5.14
N CYS A 561 36.10 -5.38 5.78
CA CYS A 561 36.57 -5.67 7.14
C CYS A 561 38.09 -5.96 7.13
N PRO A 562 38.90 -5.27 7.96
CA PRO A 562 40.30 -5.65 8.15
C PRO A 562 40.39 -7.04 8.81
N ALA A 563 41.57 -7.65 8.72
CA ALA A 563 41.84 -8.91 9.42
C ALA A 563 41.60 -8.73 10.93
N PRO A 564 40.69 -9.50 11.55
CA PRO A 564 40.25 -9.23 12.90
C PRO A 564 41.36 -9.60 13.90
N THR A 565 41.80 -8.62 14.69
CA THR A 565 42.86 -8.74 15.68
C THR A 565 42.30 -9.05 17.08
N THR A 566 41.09 -8.56 17.39
CA THR A 566 40.44 -8.77 18.68
C THR A 566 39.36 -9.85 18.62
N PRO A 567 39.01 -10.52 19.75
CA PRO A 567 37.86 -11.42 19.81
C PRO A 567 36.54 -10.76 19.42
N GLN A 568 36.38 -9.47 19.72
CA GLN A 568 35.18 -8.70 19.41
C GLN A 568 35.06 -8.45 17.89
N GLU A 569 36.15 -8.10 17.21
CA GLU A 569 36.20 -8.00 15.75
C GLU A 569 35.91 -9.35 15.07
N ARG A 570 36.45 -10.45 15.60
CA ARG A 570 36.14 -11.80 15.11
C ARG A 570 34.65 -12.12 15.24
N LYS A 571 34.04 -11.79 16.39
CA LYS A 571 32.59 -11.96 16.62
C LYS A 571 31.79 -11.10 15.64
N ALA A 572 32.15 -9.83 15.45
CA ALA A 572 31.46 -8.92 14.53
C ALA A 572 31.52 -9.42 13.07
N LEU A 573 32.69 -9.86 12.60
CA LEU A 573 32.84 -10.46 11.27
C LEU A 573 32.01 -11.73 11.11
N ALA A 574 31.98 -12.60 12.13
CA ALA A 574 31.13 -13.79 12.14
C ALA A 574 29.64 -13.43 12.04
N MET A 575 29.18 -12.42 12.80
CA MET A 575 27.79 -11.95 12.73
C MET A 575 27.44 -11.39 11.34
N ARG A 576 28.34 -10.63 10.69
CA ARG A 576 28.12 -10.18 9.30
C ARG A 576 28.03 -11.36 8.32
N LYS A 577 28.84 -12.41 8.49
CA LYS A 577 28.75 -13.63 7.66
C LYS A 577 27.44 -14.38 7.87
N VAL A 578 26.95 -14.46 9.11
CA VAL A 578 25.62 -15.01 9.42
C VAL A 578 24.52 -14.17 8.77
N MET A 579 24.60 -12.85 8.88
CA MET A 579 23.68 -11.91 8.24
C MET A 579 23.64 -12.12 6.72
N ARG A 580 24.80 -12.25 6.07
CA ARG A 580 24.90 -12.59 4.64
C ARG A 580 24.18 -13.90 4.33
N SER A 581 24.46 -14.95 5.11
CA SER A 581 23.83 -16.26 4.91
C SER A 581 22.31 -16.19 4.99
N ARG A 582 21.78 -15.49 6.01
CA ARG A 582 20.33 -15.29 6.19
C ARG A 582 19.71 -14.47 5.06
N ALA A 583 20.37 -13.38 4.67
CA ALA A 583 19.91 -12.55 3.56
C ALA A 583 19.88 -13.32 2.24
N THR A 584 20.97 -14.04 1.91
CA THR A 584 21.07 -14.83 0.68
C THR A 584 19.99 -15.90 0.61
N ASN A 585 19.67 -16.54 1.73
CA ASN A 585 18.63 -17.56 1.79
C ASN A 585 17.22 -16.95 1.67
N HIS A 586 16.85 -16.06 2.60
CA HIS A 586 15.46 -15.62 2.76
C HIS A 586 15.08 -14.43 1.88
N LEU A 587 15.99 -13.46 1.65
CA LEU A 587 15.71 -12.29 0.80
C LEU A 587 16.05 -12.55 -0.67
N GLY A 588 16.93 -13.51 -0.93
CA GLY A 588 17.34 -13.95 -2.27
C GLY A 588 16.64 -15.24 -2.69
N LYS A 589 17.29 -16.39 -2.47
CA LYS A 589 16.91 -17.68 -3.07
C LYS A 589 15.46 -18.09 -2.80
N GLU A 590 15.03 -18.12 -1.54
CA GLU A 590 13.67 -18.54 -1.19
C GLU A 590 12.62 -17.56 -1.73
N ARG A 591 12.89 -16.25 -1.63
CA ARG A 591 12.00 -15.22 -2.14
C ARG A 591 11.84 -15.31 -3.67
N ASP A 592 12.94 -15.44 -4.39
CA ASP A 592 12.91 -15.57 -5.85
C ASP A 592 12.23 -16.88 -6.27
N TYR A 593 12.34 -17.96 -5.48
CA TYR A 593 11.61 -19.20 -5.73
C TYR A 593 10.09 -19.03 -5.57
N VAL A 594 9.62 -18.36 -4.51
CA VAL A 594 8.18 -18.15 -4.31
C VAL A 594 7.60 -17.17 -5.33
N LEU A 595 8.38 -16.18 -5.78
CA LEU A 595 8.00 -15.33 -6.91
C LEU A 595 7.90 -16.13 -8.22
N TYR A 596 8.82 -17.08 -8.46
CA TYR A 596 8.71 -18.03 -9.57
C TYR A 596 7.43 -18.89 -9.49
N LEU A 597 7.10 -19.42 -8.30
CA LEU A 597 5.86 -20.17 -8.09
C LEU A 597 4.61 -19.32 -8.37
N ALA A 598 4.62 -18.05 -7.95
CA ALA A 598 3.54 -17.10 -8.25
C ALA A 598 3.40 -16.91 -9.76
N LEU A 599 4.50 -16.66 -10.47
CA LEU A 599 4.50 -16.57 -11.94
C LEU A 599 3.95 -17.83 -12.61
N TRP A 600 4.35 -19.00 -12.13
CA TRP A 600 3.93 -20.28 -12.68
C TRP A 600 2.44 -20.50 -12.46
N SER A 601 1.94 -20.20 -11.26
CA SER A 601 0.50 -20.29 -10.95
C SER A 601 -0.34 -19.29 -11.77
N ALA A 602 0.19 -18.12 -12.07
CA ALA A 602 -0.50 -17.11 -12.86
C ALA A 602 -0.42 -17.37 -14.37
N ALA A 603 0.47 -18.24 -14.84
CA ALA A 603 0.52 -18.64 -16.24
C ALA A 603 -0.83 -19.28 -16.63
N ARG A 604 -1.50 -18.70 -17.64
CA ARG A 604 -2.74 -19.25 -18.19
C ARG A 604 -2.40 -20.48 -19.02
N GLU A 605 -3.23 -21.52 -18.94
CA GLU A 605 -3.31 -22.47 -20.04
C GLU A 605 -3.91 -21.72 -21.22
N GLU A 606 -3.08 -21.30 -22.18
CA GLU A 606 -3.58 -21.01 -23.51
C GLU A 606 -4.18 -22.33 -24.04
N SER A 607 -5.50 -22.37 -24.17
CA SER A 607 -6.23 -23.51 -24.71
C SER A 607 -5.80 -23.74 -26.16
N SER A 608 -4.85 -24.66 -26.36
CA SER A 608 -4.40 -25.11 -27.67
C SER A 608 -5.41 -26.10 -28.28
N ASP A 609 -6.59 -25.63 -28.66
CA ASP A 609 -7.34 -26.30 -29.72
C ASP A 609 -7.20 -25.47 -31.00
N PRO A 610 -6.31 -25.85 -31.94
CA PRO A 610 -6.08 -25.11 -33.18
C PRO A 610 -7.30 -25.12 -34.11
N SER A 611 -8.37 -25.85 -33.75
CA SER A 611 -9.53 -26.11 -34.61
C SER A 611 -10.83 -25.44 -34.16
N GLY A 612 -10.84 -24.75 -33.01
CA GLY A 612 -11.98 -23.94 -32.56
C GLY A 612 -11.77 -22.44 -32.83
N PRO A 613 -12.81 -21.65 -33.17
CA PRO A 613 -12.66 -20.20 -33.28
C PRO A 613 -12.31 -19.63 -31.90
N ILE A 614 -11.04 -19.29 -31.70
CA ILE A 614 -10.53 -18.61 -30.51
C ILE A 614 -11.04 -17.15 -30.58
N GLN A 615 -12.28 -16.91 -30.20
CA GLN A 615 -12.66 -15.56 -29.79
C GLN A 615 -12.09 -15.35 -28.39
N PRO A 616 -11.10 -14.46 -28.18
CA PRO A 616 -10.83 -13.97 -26.84
C PRO A 616 -12.15 -13.44 -26.28
N ASP A 617 -12.36 -13.63 -24.98
CA ASP A 617 -13.46 -12.95 -24.31
C ASP A 617 -13.17 -11.44 -24.39
N ILE A 618 -13.74 -10.80 -25.41
CA ILE A 618 -13.55 -9.40 -25.77
C ILE A 618 -13.83 -8.49 -24.55
N ALA A 619 -14.72 -8.96 -23.67
CA ALA A 619 -15.02 -8.30 -22.40
C ALA A 619 -13.77 -8.14 -21.52
N LEU A 620 -12.92 -9.17 -21.40
CA LEU A 620 -11.70 -9.14 -20.58
C LEU A 620 -10.65 -8.16 -21.09
N LEU A 621 -10.64 -7.86 -22.40
CA LEU A 621 -9.72 -6.88 -22.99
C LEU A 621 -10.15 -5.43 -22.69
N SER A 622 -11.41 -5.23 -22.28
CA SER A 622 -12.02 -3.92 -22.04
C SER A 622 -12.10 -3.55 -20.56
N THR A 623 -11.50 -4.36 -19.67
CA THR A 623 -11.47 -4.16 -18.22
C THR A 623 -10.04 -4.06 -17.71
N SER A 624 -9.84 -3.45 -16.54
CA SER A 624 -8.57 -3.47 -15.82
C SER A 624 -8.82 -3.66 -14.32
N GLU A 625 -8.27 -4.73 -13.78
CA GLU A 625 -8.31 -5.01 -12.34
C GLU A 625 -7.46 -4.01 -11.55
N ILE A 626 -6.30 -3.58 -12.10
CA ILE A 626 -5.44 -2.58 -11.44
C ILE A 626 -6.20 -1.27 -11.27
N ILE A 627 -6.86 -0.77 -12.33
CA ILE A 627 -7.65 0.47 -12.27
C ILE A 627 -8.81 0.33 -11.29
N ALA A 628 -9.54 -0.79 -11.32
CA ALA A 628 -10.64 -1.04 -10.39
C ALA A 628 -10.16 -1.06 -8.93
N SER A 629 -8.99 -1.65 -8.67
CA SER A 629 -8.39 -1.75 -7.32
C SER A 629 -7.92 -0.41 -6.74
N LEU A 630 -7.90 0.67 -7.53
CA LEU A 630 -7.55 1.99 -7.02
C LEU A 630 -8.63 2.55 -6.10
N SER A 631 -9.89 2.13 -6.25
CA SER A 631 -10.96 2.57 -5.37
C SER A 631 -10.97 1.76 -4.08
N MET A 632 -10.99 2.47 -2.95
CA MET A 632 -11.17 1.86 -1.63
C MET A 632 -12.53 1.19 -1.45
N SER A 633 -13.54 1.61 -2.23
CA SER A 633 -14.89 1.05 -2.14
C SER A 633 -15.01 -0.34 -2.80
N VAL A 634 -14.06 -0.68 -3.67
CA VAL A 634 -14.09 -1.93 -4.43
C VAL A 634 -13.60 -3.09 -3.55
N PRO A 635 -14.34 -4.22 -3.49
CA PRO A 635 -13.91 -5.39 -2.76
C PRO A 635 -12.58 -5.93 -3.31
N ARG A 636 -11.73 -6.42 -2.40
CA ARG A 636 -10.43 -6.99 -2.77
C ARG A 636 -10.60 -8.24 -3.65
N THR A 637 -9.79 -8.32 -4.70
CA THR A 637 -9.68 -9.54 -5.51
C THR A 637 -9.15 -10.69 -4.66
N SER A 638 -9.83 -11.83 -4.72
CA SER A 638 -9.41 -13.05 -4.02
C SER A 638 -8.34 -13.78 -4.82
N PHE A 639 -7.22 -14.14 -4.18
CA PHE A 639 -6.15 -14.92 -4.81
C PHE A 639 -6.37 -16.44 -4.71
N LEU A 640 -7.52 -16.89 -4.19
CA LEU A 640 -7.79 -18.32 -3.93
C LEU A 640 -7.64 -19.20 -5.17
N GLU A 641 -8.13 -18.76 -6.33
CA GLU A 641 -8.03 -19.51 -7.59
C GLU A 641 -6.57 -19.66 -8.05
N THR A 642 -5.74 -18.65 -7.78
CA THR A 642 -4.30 -18.72 -8.08
C THR A 642 -3.64 -19.80 -7.23
N TYR A 643 -3.97 -19.86 -5.93
CA TYR A 643 -3.41 -20.85 -5.02
C TYR A 643 -3.86 -22.28 -5.34
N GLN A 644 -5.05 -22.46 -5.91
CA GLN A 644 -5.57 -23.79 -6.27
C GLN A 644 -4.65 -24.57 -7.21
N LYS A 645 -3.90 -23.89 -8.08
CA LYS A 645 -2.98 -24.52 -9.03
C LYS A 645 -1.72 -25.11 -8.39
N VAL A 646 -1.28 -24.56 -7.25
CA VAL A 646 -0.03 -24.96 -6.58
C VAL A 646 -0.26 -25.78 -5.32
N LEU A 647 -1.45 -25.66 -4.70
CA LEU A 647 -1.78 -26.37 -3.49
C LEU A 647 -2.40 -27.75 -3.78
N PRO A 648 -2.28 -28.72 -2.84
CA PRO A 648 -2.93 -30.03 -3.00
C PRO A 648 -4.44 -29.91 -3.18
N ALA A 649 -5.03 -30.78 -4.01
CA ALA A 649 -6.47 -30.75 -4.30
C ALA A 649 -7.36 -30.84 -3.04
N TRP A 650 -6.92 -31.57 -2.00
CA TRP A 650 -7.65 -31.65 -0.73
C TRP A 650 -7.73 -30.31 0.01
N ALA A 651 -6.79 -29.38 -0.20
CA ALA A 651 -6.75 -28.08 0.48
C ALA A 651 -7.93 -27.18 0.08
N PHE A 652 -8.54 -27.44 -1.08
CA PHE A 652 -9.75 -26.78 -1.58
C PHE A 652 -11.03 -27.61 -1.40
N SER A 653 -10.92 -28.81 -0.83
CA SER A 653 -12.08 -29.62 -0.50
C SER A 653 -12.78 -29.11 0.77
N ALA A 654 -14.02 -29.54 0.98
CA ALA A 654 -14.76 -29.26 2.23
C ALA A 654 -14.19 -30.01 3.46
N ALA A 655 -13.11 -30.78 3.29
CA ALA A 655 -12.48 -31.52 4.38
C ALA A 655 -11.87 -30.56 5.43
N ARG A 656 -12.03 -30.97 6.70
CA ARG A 656 -11.49 -30.29 7.87
C ARG A 656 -10.20 -30.96 8.33
N ILE A 657 -9.24 -30.16 8.79
CA ILE A 657 -8.07 -30.67 9.51
C ILE A 657 -8.53 -30.91 10.94
N GLU A 658 -8.63 -32.19 11.30
CA GLU A 658 -9.10 -32.71 12.59
C GLU A 658 -10.59 -32.50 12.94
N GLU A 659 -11.21 -33.56 13.49
CA GLU A 659 -12.53 -33.51 14.14
C GLU A 659 -12.38 -32.69 15.43
N LEU A 660 -12.97 -31.49 15.46
CA LEU A 660 -13.13 -30.73 16.71
C LEU A 660 -13.61 -31.69 17.80
N SER A 661 -12.76 -31.93 18.79
CA SER A 661 -13.04 -32.75 19.96
C SER A 661 -14.49 -32.60 20.42
N ASN A 662 -15.33 -33.62 20.18
CA ASN A 662 -16.69 -33.97 20.63
C ASN A 662 -17.59 -32.97 21.41
N ARG A 663 -17.39 -31.66 21.35
CA ARG A 663 -18.09 -30.66 22.19
C ARG A 663 -18.37 -29.31 21.51
N GLN A 664 -18.00 -29.12 20.26
CA GLN A 664 -18.19 -27.84 19.56
C GLN A 664 -19.14 -27.98 18.38
N MET A 665 -19.98 -26.97 18.18
CA MET A 665 -21.02 -26.95 17.15
C MET A 665 -20.42 -27.25 15.77
N PRO A 666 -20.85 -28.33 15.10
CA PRO A 666 -20.42 -28.62 13.74
C PRO A 666 -20.76 -27.43 12.83
N GLY A 667 -19.76 -26.88 12.12
CA GLY A 667 -19.98 -25.88 11.07
C GLY A 667 -19.58 -24.43 11.36
N ALA A 668 -19.18 -24.04 12.57
CA ALA A 668 -18.69 -22.68 12.88
C ALA A 668 -17.16 -22.62 12.99
N ALA A 669 -16.57 -21.46 12.68
CA ALA A 669 -15.15 -21.18 12.93
C ALA A 669 -14.95 -20.96 14.44
N LEU A 670 -13.76 -21.28 14.96
CA LEU A 670 -13.49 -21.13 16.40
C LEU A 670 -13.37 -19.67 16.84
N TYR A 671 -12.88 -18.80 15.94
CA TYR A 671 -12.70 -17.38 16.16
C TYR A 671 -13.25 -16.60 14.97
N ASP A 672 -13.77 -15.41 15.21
CA ASP A 672 -14.14 -14.49 14.14
C ASP A 672 -12.89 -13.78 13.56
N PRO A 673 -12.99 -13.16 12.37
CA PRO A 673 -11.86 -12.46 11.75
C PRO A 673 -11.27 -11.33 12.61
N TYR A 674 -12.09 -10.64 13.41
CA TYR A 674 -11.65 -9.53 14.27
C TYR A 674 -10.86 -10.03 15.49
N GLU A 675 -11.29 -11.13 16.09
CA GLU A 675 -10.55 -11.82 17.16
C GLU A 675 -9.18 -12.28 16.68
N LEU A 676 -9.12 -12.83 15.45
CA LEU A 676 -7.86 -13.23 14.83
C LEU A 676 -6.96 -12.03 14.54
N GLU A 677 -7.48 -10.98 13.89
CA GLU A 677 -6.72 -9.77 13.57
C GLU A 677 -6.16 -9.09 14.84
N SER A 678 -6.98 -9.00 15.88
CA SER A 678 -6.65 -8.36 17.16
C SER A 678 -5.86 -9.25 18.13
N ALA A 679 -5.44 -10.45 17.71
CA ALA A 679 -4.69 -11.40 18.53
C ALA A 679 -5.40 -11.78 19.86
N ARG A 680 -6.70 -12.07 19.79
CA ARG A 680 -7.58 -12.40 20.93
C ARG A 680 -8.01 -13.87 20.95
N THR A 681 -7.08 -14.78 20.67
CA THR A 681 -7.35 -16.22 20.75
C THR A 681 -7.05 -16.79 22.15
N LYS A 682 -7.49 -18.02 22.42
CA LYS A 682 -7.07 -18.76 23.63
C LYS A 682 -5.62 -19.24 23.57
N ASP A 683 -4.95 -19.09 22.43
CA ASP A 683 -3.55 -19.44 22.28
C ASP A 683 -2.65 -18.22 22.45
N PRO A 684 -1.98 -18.06 23.62
CA PRO A 684 -1.14 -16.90 23.85
C PRO A 684 0.07 -16.84 22.93
N TYR A 685 0.61 -17.99 22.47
CA TYR A 685 1.77 -17.98 21.58
C TYR A 685 1.38 -17.53 20.17
N TRP A 686 0.24 -17.99 19.66
CA TRP A 686 -0.31 -17.49 18.40
C TRP A 686 -0.60 -15.98 18.48
N ASN A 687 -1.16 -15.51 19.60
CA ASN A 687 -1.42 -14.09 19.81
C ASN A 687 -0.13 -13.25 19.77
N GLU A 688 0.97 -13.73 20.35
CA GLU A 688 2.25 -13.01 20.26
C GLU A 688 2.81 -12.98 18.83
N ILE A 689 2.63 -14.04 18.04
CA ILE A 689 3.01 -14.04 16.62
C ILE A 689 2.16 -13.06 15.82
N GLN A 690 0.84 -13.03 16.07
CA GLN A 690 -0.06 -12.10 15.40
C GLN A 690 0.25 -10.64 15.76
N LYS A 691 0.55 -10.35 17.03
CA LYS A 691 1.04 -9.02 17.45
C LYS A 691 2.35 -8.67 16.76
N PHE A 692 3.29 -9.61 16.66
CA PHE A 692 4.53 -9.40 15.91
C PHE A 692 4.25 -9.03 14.45
N LEU A 693 3.33 -9.73 13.78
CA LEU A 693 2.94 -9.44 12.40
C LEU A 693 2.39 -8.01 12.26
N VAL A 694 1.48 -7.61 13.15
CA VAL A 694 0.89 -6.26 13.18
C VAL A 694 1.92 -5.18 13.53
N GLU A 695 2.84 -5.43 14.47
CA GLU A 695 3.83 -4.43 14.89
C GLU A 695 4.98 -4.29 13.87
N GLN A 696 5.42 -5.41 13.28
CA GLN A 696 6.58 -5.45 12.40
C GLN A 696 6.22 -5.37 10.91
N GLN A 697 4.96 -5.58 10.55
CA GLN A 697 4.44 -5.52 9.17
C GLN A 697 5.01 -6.64 8.26
N TYR A 698 5.51 -7.71 8.86
CA TYR A 698 5.87 -8.96 8.18
C TYR A 698 5.79 -10.15 9.15
N LEU A 699 5.62 -11.34 8.59
CA LEU A 699 5.70 -12.58 9.34
C LEU A 699 7.10 -13.17 9.21
N HIS A 700 7.76 -13.45 10.34
CA HIS A 700 9.09 -14.05 10.34
C HIS A 700 9.05 -15.52 9.85
N PRO A 701 10.01 -15.99 9.03
CA PRO A 701 9.99 -17.35 8.46
C PRO A 701 9.87 -18.51 9.46
N LEU A 702 10.38 -18.35 10.68
CA LEU A 702 10.22 -19.37 11.73
C LEU A 702 8.83 -19.41 12.38
N LEU A 703 8.02 -18.36 12.23
CA LEU A 703 6.72 -18.23 12.91
C LEU A 703 5.56 -18.66 12.02
N LEU A 704 5.76 -18.68 10.70
CA LEU A 704 4.68 -18.87 9.73
C LEU A 704 4.00 -20.23 9.82
N VAL A 705 4.75 -21.32 10.05
CA VAL A 705 4.18 -22.68 10.00
C VAL A 705 3.20 -22.85 11.15
N TYR A 706 3.63 -22.50 12.35
CA TYR A 706 2.78 -22.52 13.53
C TYR A 706 1.55 -21.62 13.35
N TRP A 707 1.76 -20.36 12.93
CA TRP A 707 0.69 -19.38 12.78
C TRP A 707 -0.37 -19.83 11.77
N ALA A 708 0.05 -20.31 10.60
CA ALA A 708 -0.84 -20.75 9.54
C ALA A 708 -1.51 -22.10 9.85
N TYR A 709 -0.79 -23.03 10.47
CA TYR A 709 -1.35 -24.33 10.86
C TYR A 709 -2.48 -24.16 11.88
N ARG A 710 -2.35 -23.24 12.85
CA ARG A 710 -3.45 -22.96 13.79
C ARG A 710 -4.69 -22.41 13.10
N LEU A 711 -4.53 -21.52 12.13
CA LEU A 711 -5.64 -21.05 11.31
C LEU A 711 -6.32 -22.19 10.53
N LEU A 712 -5.57 -23.18 10.04
CA LEU A 712 -6.14 -24.40 9.43
C LEU A 712 -7.01 -25.19 10.42
N THR A 713 -6.56 -25.36 11.66
CA THR A 713 -7.30 -26.12 12.69
C THR A 713 -8.52 -25.38 13.26
N TRP A 714 -8.54 -24.05 13.20
CA TRP A 714 -9.62 -23.22 13.74
C TRP A 714 -10.71 -22.87 12.73
N SER A 715 -10.44 -23.09 11.45
CA SER A 715 -11.32 -22.73 10.36
C SER A 715 -12.35 -23.80 10.06
N VAL A 716 -13.48 -23.39 9.46
CA VAL A 716 -14.56 -24.30 9.07
C VAL A 716 -14.19 -25.29 7.96
N SER A 717 -13.15 -24.99 7.19
CA SER A 717 -12.59 -25.82 6.13
C SER A 717 -11.18 -25.34 5.78
N SER A 718 -10.40 -26.18 5.10
CA SER A 718 -9.07 -25.81 4.60
C SER A 718 -9.13 -24.59 3.66
N ARG A 719 -10.15 -24.55 2.77
CA ARG A 719 -10.38 -23.41 1.87
C ARG A 719 -10.64 -22.10 2.63
N ALA A 720 -11.44 -22.16 3.69
CA ALA A 720 -11.72 -20.99 4.53
C ALA A 720 -10.47 -20.52 5.28
N ALA A 721 -9.61 -21.45 5.72
CA ALA A 721 -8.34 -21.12 6.35
C ALA A 721 -7.39 -20.39 5.38
N ILE A 722 -7.28 -20.87 4.14
CA ILE A 722 -6.44 -20.24 3.11
C ILE A 722 -6.93 -18.80 2.86
N ALA A 723 -8.24 -18.59 2.75
CA ALA A 723 -8.83 -17.26 2.60
C ALA A 723 -8.55 -16.35 3.82
N THR A 724 -8.62 -16.92 5.03
CA THR A 724 -8.35 -16.20 6.28
C THR A 724 -6.89 -15.79 6.39
N ILE A 725 -5.96 -16.70 6.04
CA ILE A 725 -4.51 -16.42 6.00
C ILE A 725 -4.20 -15.29 5.03
N ASP A 726 -4.73 -15.36 3.81
CA ASP A 726 -4.52 -14.33 2.79
C ASP A 726 -5.09 -12.96 3.22
N SER A 727 -6.30 -12.96 3.80
CA SER A 727 -6.92 -11.74 4.34
C SER A 727 -6.07 -11.11 5.45
N LEU A 728 -5.62 -11.91 6.42
CA LEU A 728 -4.79 -11.41 7.54
C LEU A 728 -3.44 -10.88 7.05
N LEU A 729 -2.83 -11.53 6.06
CA LEU A 729 -1.60 -11.02 5.44
C LEU A 729 -1.82 -9.69 4.74
N CYS A 730 -2.89 -9.56 3.95
CA CYS A 730 -3.23 -8.29 3.30
C CYS A 730 -3.50 -7.18 4.33
N GLN A 731 -4.16 -7.50 5.44
CA GLN A 731 -4.45 -6.55 6.51
C GLN A 731 -3.19 -6.11 7.27
N CYS A 732 -2.30 -7.04 7.60
CA CYS A 732 -1.25 -6.80 8.59
C CYS A 732 0.16 -6.67 8.01
N ALA A 733 0.41 -7.12 6.76
CA ALA A 733 1.73 -7.06 6.14
C ALA A 733 1.77 -6.05 4.99
N ILE A 734 2.65 -5.06 5.10
CA ILE A 734 2.83 -4.06 4.05
C ILE A 734 3.35 -4.71 2.76
N GLY A 735 2.77 -4.31 1.62
CA GLY A 735 3.13 -4.82 0.30
C GLY A 735 2.63 -6.23 -0.01
N ALA A 736 1.82 -6.85 0.86
CA ALA A 736 1.28 -8.21 0.61
C ALA A 736 0.37 -8.28 -0.62
N GLN A 737 -0.28 -7.17 -1.00
CA GLN A 737 -1.12 -7.10 -2.20
C GLN A 737 -0.30 -6.96 -3.49
N SER A 738 0.80 -6.22 -3.44
CA SER A 738 1.67 -5.97 -4.60
C SER A 738 2.74 -7.05 -4.80
N SER A 739 3.12 -7.76 -3.74
CA SER A 739 4.10 -8.83 -3.81
C SER A 739 3.51 -10.14 -3.30
N PRO A 740 3.38 -11.17 -4.17
CA PRO A 740 2.79 -12.45 -3.78
C PRO A 740 3.69 -13.27 -2.83
N ASP A 741 4.93 -12.82 -2.57
CA ASP A 741 5.89 -13.52 -1.72
C ASP A 741 5.36 -13.75 -0.29
N ALA A 742 4.52 -12.84 0.23
CA ALA A 742 3.94 -12.90 1.57
C ALA A 742 3.11 -14.17 1.78
N ALA A 743 2.27 -14.51 0.80
CA ALA A 743 1.40 -15.68 0.87
C ALA A 743 2.15 -16.93 0.39
N PHE A 744 2.89 -16.84 -0.72
CA PHE A 744 3.56 -18.02 -1.30
C PHE A 744 4.67 -18.59 -0.41
N ILE A 745 5.32 -17.80 0.45
CA ILE A 745 6.26 -18.36 1.43
C ILE A 745 5.54 -19.21 2.48
N ILE A 746 4.32 -18.84 2.87
CA ILE A 746 3.49 -19.66 3.75
C ILE A 746 3.12 -20.95 3.04
N TRP A 747 2.64 -20.85 1.80
CA TRP A 747 2.26 -22.03 1.00
C TRP A 747 3.43 -22.98 0.79
N LYS A 748 4.59 -22.46 0.42
CA LYS A 748 5.83 -23.23 0.26
C LYS A 748 6.14 -24.03 1.51
N GLN A 749 6.19 -23.39 2.68
CA GLN A 749 6.63 -24.04 3.91
C GLN A 749 5.56 -24.95 4.50
N LEU A 750 4.30 -24.49 4.54
CA LEU A 750 3.19 -25.22 5.13
C LEU A 750 2.89 -26.50 4.35
N PHE A 751 2.84 -26.42 3.02
CA PHE A 751 2.52 -27.56 2.14
C PHE A 751 3.75 -28.22 1.52
N ARG A 752 4.97 -27.78 1.87
CA ARG A 752 6.26 -28.31 1.37
C ARG A 752 6.33 -28.34 -0.15
N LEU A 753 5.86 -27.26 -0.78
CA LEU A 753 5.82 -27.15 -2.24
C LEU A 753 7.22 -27.28 -2.82
N GLY A 754 7.37 -28.16 -3.81
CA GLY A 754 8.65 -28.40 -4.48
C GLY A 754 9.59 -29.32 -3.71
N SER A 755 9.14 -30.01 -2.67
CA SER A 755 9.90 -31.10 -2.03
C SER A 755 9.80 -32.39 -2.84
N SER A 756 10.87 -33.17 -2.91
CA SER A 756 10.94 -34.45 -3.64
C SER A 756 9.88 -35.48 -3.20
N ASN A 757 9.31 -35.31 -2.00
CA ASN A 757 8.22 -36.13 -1.47
C ASN A 757 6.80 -35.66 -1.86
N SER A 758 6.63 -34.46 -2.44
CA SER A 758 5.31 -33.93 -2.85
C SER A 758 4.92 -34.28 -4.29
N ASN A 759 5.87 -34.74 -5.11
CA ASN A 759 5.67 -34.97 -6.54
C ASN A 759 5.55 -36.47 -6.87
N ALA A 760 4.31 -36.99 -6.77
CA ALA A 760 3.94 -38.19 -7.53
C ALA A 760 2.45 -38.39 -7.82
N ASN A 761 1.49 -37.69 -7.17
CA ASN A 761 0.10 -38.18 -7.19
C ASN A 761 -1.06 -37.19 -7.43
N SER A 762 -0.86 -35.94 -7.89
CA SER A 762 -2.02 -35.03 -8.09
C SER A 762 -2.18 -34.36 -9.44
N ALA A 763 -1.35 -34.63 -10.45
CA ALA A 763 -1.48 -33.97 -11.76
C ALA A 763 -2.07 -34.87 -12.87
N THR A 764 -2.28 -36.17 -12.64
CA THR A 764 -2.84 -37.06 -13.68
C THR A 764 -3.84 -38.06 -13.08
N ASN A 765 -5.12 -37.73 -13.21
CA ASN A 765 -6.31 -38.60 -13.32
C ASN A 765 -7.48 -38.03 -12.50
N GLY A 766 -8.42 -37.40 -13.21
CA GLY A 766 -9.67 -36.82 -12.69
C GLY A 766 -10.70 -37.84 -12.20
N THR A 767 -10.29 -38.89 -11.49
CA THR A 767 -11.19 -39.93 -10.96
C THR A 767 -10.83 -40.44 -9.56
N LYS A 768 -9.76 -39.94 -8.92
CA LYS A 768 -9.47 -40.29 -7.52
C LYS A 768 -10.03 -39.22 -6.59
N THR A 769 -10.95 -39.64 -5.73
CA THR A 769 -11.41 -38.88 -4.56
C THR A 769 -10.20 -38.28 -3.84
N PRO A 770 -10.30 -37.04 -3.32
CA PRO A 770 -9.22 -36.44 -2.53
C PRO A 770 -8.90 -37.39 -1.36
N SER A 771 -7.72 -38.01 -1.35
CA SER A 771 -7.45 -39.07 -0.37
C SER A 771 -7.29 -38.45 1.02
N LEU A 772 -8.29 -38.70 1.88
CA LEU A 772 -8.29 -38.33 3.30
C LEU A 772 -7.00 -38.77 4.03
N GLU A 773 -6.39 -39.85 3.55
CA GLU A 773 -5.08 -40.36 3.98
C GLU A 773 -3.95 -39.33 3.83
N ASN A 774 -3.92 -38.58 2.72
CA ASN A 774 -2.91 -37.54 2.48
C ASN A 774 -3.05 -36.40 3.50
N LEU A 775 -4.28 -36.04 3.85
CA LEU A 775 -4.57 -35.01 4.85
C LEU A 775 -4.13 -35.46 6.25
N GLN A 776 -4.44 -36.70 6.64
CA GLN A 776 -4.02 -37.25 7.94
C GLN A 776 -2.49 -37.40 8.06
N GLN A 777 -1.82 -37.74 6.95
CA GLN A 777 -0.36 -37.79 6.92
C GLN A 777 0.25 -36.39 7.06
N PHE A 778 -0.29 -35.41 6.31
CA PHE A 778 0.09 -34.01 6.41
C PHE A 778 -0.02 -33.50 7.85
N GLN A 779 -1.15 -33.77 8.49
CA GLN A 779 -1.42 -33.35 9.87
C GLN A 779 -0.40 -33.91 10.85
N ARG A 780 -0.19 -35.24 10.85
CA ARG A 780 0.79 -35.91 11.73
C ARG A 780 2.20 -35.36 11.57
N VAL A 781 2.60 -35.06 10.34
CA VAL A 781 3.93 -34.53 10.04
C VAL A 781 4.11 -33.13 10.60
N LEU A 782 3.12 -32.24 10.41
CA LEU A 782 3.20 -30.87 10.92
C LEU A 782 3.10 -30.81 12.45
N GLU A 783 2.25 -31.63 13.07
CA GLU A 783 2.15 -31.70 14.54
C GLU A 783 3.47 -32.13 15.17
N ASN A 784 4.13 -33.15 14.61
CA ASN A 784 5.44 -33.59 15.08
C ASN A 784 6.50 -32.50 14.91
N GLU A 785 6.47 -31.77 13.79
CA GLU A 785 7.41 -30.67 13.53
C GLU A 785 7.19 -29.52 14.51
N ILE A 786 5.94 -29.11 14.72
CA ILE A 786 5.57 -28.05 15.66
C ILE A 786 5.89 -28.47 17.10
N ALA A 787 5.64 -29.73 17.48
CA ALA A 787 5.94 -30.25 18.80
C ALA A 787 7.45 -30.32 19.09
N ALA A 788 8.27 -30.53 18.04
CA ALA A 788 9.73 -30.53 18.15
C ALA A 788 10.33 -29.11 18.22
N GLN A 789 9.58 -28.06 17.87
CA GLN A 789 10.05 -26.69 17.93
C GLN A 789 9.96 -26.12 19.35
N PRO A 790 11.04 -25.55 19.91
CA PRO A 790 10.95 -24.84 21.17
C PRO A 790 10.07 -23.60 21.02
N LYS A 791 9.29 -23.27 22.05
CA LYS A 791 8.55 -22.00 22.09
C LYS A 791 9.54 -20.83 22.03
N LEU A 792 9.36 -19.98 21.04
CA LEU A 792 10.26 -18.84 20.80
C LEU A 792 9.87 -17.65 21.67
N GLN A 793 10.86 -16.95 22.22
CA GLN A 793 10.64 -15.70 22.96
C GLN A 793 10.58 -14.54 21.96
N LEU A 794 9.37 -14.02 21.72
CA LEU A 794 9.12 -12.88 20.83
C LEU A 794 9.26 -11.53 21.56
N ARG A 795 9.09 -11.53 22.89
CA ARG A 795 9.27 -10.36 23.76
C ARG A 795 10.35 -10.64 24.81
N PRO A 796 11.09 -9.60 25.25
CA PRO A 796 12.14 -9.73 26.26
C PRO A 796 11.63 -10.16 27.62
#